data_AF-A0A7J9MCS7-F1
#
_entry.id   AF-A0A7J9MCS7-F1
#
_cell.length_a   1.000
_cell.length_b   1.000
_cell.length_c   1.000
_cell.angle_alpha   90.00
_cell.angle_beta   90.00
_cell.angle_gamma   90.00
#
_symmetry.space_group_name_H-M   'P 1'
#
loop_
_entity.id
_entity.type
_entity.pdbx_description
1 polymer ?
#
loop_
_entity_poly.entity_id
_entity_poly.type
_entity_poly.pdbx_seq_one_letter_code
_entity_poly.pdbx_strand_id
1 'polypeptide(L)'
;MGNCCSVQCGLDSFLLRGLDFIVGHANYVWKLKQTLPTLSAALEELKARRVDVKRRVDLAERKLLKPLEEVQLWLSTAGPMITEAEKLIEDGRQQMNNLCLGGCASKSCLSSYKFGKKVNKMLQEISDLKREGAFEKVAEDPPPAPVVVRPEEQAVALESTIQKVWSCIVETNVGIIGLYGLGGVGKTTLLTKLNNKFSTTPNDFEVVIWAVVSKDYDVGKIQDRIGENIGFPQSWKNKSVDQKAIDICGILSNKRFVVLLDDLWKKVDLNLVGIPEPSQTKGSKLIFTTRSLDVCGYMEAKTKIKVECLEPEKAWELFQDKVGDEALNSHPDIPNLAKQVAERCGGLPLALITIGRAMACKTTLGEWNYAIETMKRYDAMQVMEFYMVPALKLSYDNLPNDAMKCCFLYCCLYPDDYSIPKKRLVEYWFCEGLLNEYDRVSDAQMQSNDISSLLNACLLENGGEIHGEECVKMHDAIRDLAYWITRHFEAKENNFFVRAGAQLYEEPDVKAWESVKRMSVMANKIKVLKETPKCPNLRTLFLSQNELEVISDGFFQFMPHLTVLDLSRNLRLRVLPEGISQLICLQCLDLSYTGISELRIGLKSLRKLKMLDLSYMHNLRKIPQHLISSFSQLQIFLMWWSGCGDYPNEDNVLYGGNEKLIGELKGLQRLSILRIQKRHVWSRMGK
;
A
#
# COMPACT_ATOMS: atom_id res chain seq x y z
N MET A 1 -83.30 -79.14 1.26
CA MET A 1 -82.40 -78.04 1.68
C MET A 1 -81.25 -77.99 0.70
N GLY A 2 -80.97 -76.85 0.09
CA GLY A 2 -79.84 -76.67 -0.83
C GLY A 2 -79.86 -75.28 -1.46
N ASN A 3 -79.01 -74.39 -0.92
CA ASN A 3 -78.69 -73.05 -1.44
C ASN A 3 -77.68 -73.16 -2.59
N CYS A 4 -77.74 -72.25 -3.56
CA CYS A 4 -76.56 -71.72 -4.25
C CYS A 4 -76.90 -70.39 -4.95
N CYS A 5 -76.22 -69.32 -4.54
CA CYS A 5 -76.22 -68.00 -5.16
C CYS A 5 -75.25 -67.97 -6.35
N SER A 6 -75.60 -67.27 -7.43
CA SER A 6 -74.65 -66.81 -8.45
C SER A 6 -74.60 -65.28 -8.43
N VAL A 7 -73.39 -64.74 -8.26
CA VAL A 7 -73.10 -63.30 -8.26
C VAL A 7 -72.61 -62.92 -9.65
N GLN A 8 -73.31 -61.98 -10.29
CA GLN A 8 -72.93 -61.39 -11.56
C GLN A 8 -72.06 -60.16 -11.29
N CYS A 9 -70.74 -60.31 -11.39
CA CYS A 9 -69.78 -59.21 -11.34
C CYS A 9 -69.83 -58.41 -12.65
N GLY A 10 -70.23 -57.14 -12.58
CA GLY A 10 -70.13 -56.20 -13.71
C GLY A 10 -68.68 -55.86 -14.01
N LEU A 11 -68.16 -56.37 -15.12
CA LEU A 11 -66.80 -56.14 -15.63
C LEU A 11 -66.46 -54.64 -15.88
N ASP A 12 -67.46 -53.77 -16.02
CA ASP A 12 -67.26 -52.37 -16.44
C ASP A 12 -66.60 -51.48 -15.38
N SER A 13 -66.84 -51.72 -14.08
CA SER A 13 -66.28 -50.90 -13.00
C SER A 13 -64.78 -51.16 -12.74
N PHE A 14 -64.32 -52.39 -12.97
CA PHE A 14 -62.91 -52.77 -12.88
C PHE A 14 -62.11 -52.28 -14.11
N LEU A 15 -62.74 -52.28 -15.28
CA LEU A 15 -62.16 -51.75 -16.52
C LEU A 15 -61.97 -50.23 -16.46
N LEU A 16 -62.93 -49.47 -15.91
CA LEU A 16 -62.81 -48.02 -15.74
C LEU A 16 -61.70 -47.59 -14.75
N ARG A 17 -61.58 -48.24 -13.59
CA ARG A 17 -60.46 -47.98 -12.65
C ARG A 17 -59.11 -48.46 -13.18
N GLY A 18 -59.10 -49.57 -13.93
CA GLY A 18 -57.91 -50.05 -14.63
C GLY A 18 -57.46 -49.09 -15.74
N LEU A 19 -58.40 -48.49 -16.47
CA LEU A 19 -58.15 -47.47 -17.50
C LEU A 19 -57.63 -46.17 -16.89
N ASP A 20 -58.16 -45.68 -15.77
CA ASP A 20 -57.62 -44.49 -15.07
C ASP A 20 -56.20 -44.74 -14.53
N PHE A 21 -55.94 -45.95 -14.02
CA PHE A 21 -54.61 -46.37 -13.60
C PHE A 21 -53.63 -46.43 -14.79
N ILE A 22 -54.04 -47.03 -15.91
CA ILE A 22 -53.25 -47.11 -17.15
C ILE A 22 -53.03 -45.73 -17.77
N VAL A 23 -54.04 -44.85 -17.78
CA VAL A 23 -53.97 -43.46 -18.27
C VAL A 23 -53.00 -42.65 -17.39
N GLY A 24 -53.06 -42.78 -16.07
CA GLY A 24 -52.10 -42.15 -15.15
C GLY A 24 -50.65 -42.61 -15.36
N HIS A 25 -50.44 -43.90 -15.66
CA HIS A 25 -49.11 -44.46 -15.97
C HIS A 25 -48.60 -44.03 -17.36
N ALA A 26 -49.48 -44.04 -18.37
CA ALA A 26 -49.19 -43.56 -19.72
C ALA A 26 -48.87 -42.06 -19.75
N ASN A 27 -49.47 -41.26 -18.86
CA ASN A 27 -49.23 -39.82 -18.77
C ASN A 27 -47.79 -39.48 -18.34
N TYR A 28 -47.17 -40.27 -17.45
CA TYR A 28 -45.75 -40.08 -17.08
C TYR A 28 -44.78 -40.52 -18.19
N VAL A 29 -45.11 -41.56 -18.94
CA VAL A 29 -44.30 -42.04 -20.07
C VAL A 29 -44.38 -41.05 -21.24
N TRP A 30 -45.56 -40.52 -21.55
CA TRP A 30 -45.75 -39.48 -22.55
C TRP A 30 -45.12 -38.14 -22.13
N LYS A 31 -45.28 -37.74 -20.86
CA LYS A 31 -44.61 -36.55 -20.30
C LYS A 31 -43.10 -36.67 -20.29
N LEU A 32 -42.52 -37.87 -20.21
CA LEU A 32 -41.07 -38.08 -20.28
C LEU A 32 -40.44 -37.42 -21.51
N LYS A 33 -41.13 -37.48 -22.66
CA LYS A 33 -40.69 -36.86 -23.93
C LYS A 33 -40.60 -35.33 -23.86
N GLN A 34 -41.37 -34.69 -22.97
CA GLN A 34 -41.37 -33.24 -22.73
C GLN A 34 -40.51 -32.85 -21.51
N THR A 35 -40.46 -33.68 -20.47
CA THR A 35 -39.71 -33.43 -19.24
C THR A 35 -38.21 -33.58 -19.45
N LEU A 36 -37.74 -34.56 -20.25
CA LEU A 36 -36.30 -34.81 -20.43
C LEU A 36 -35.55 -33.60 -21.06
N PRO A 37 -36.06 -32.96 -22.13
CA PRO A 37 -35.48 -31.72 -22.64
C PRO A 37 -35.51 -30.57 -21.62
N THR A 38 -36.58 -30.47 -20.83
CA THR A 38 -36.72 -29.46 -19.77
C THR A 38 -35.69 -29.66 -18.66
N LEU A 39 -35.46 -30.91 -18.24
CA LEU A 39 -34.41 -31.29 -17.30
C LEU A 39 -33.02 -30.98 -17.86
N SER A 40 -32.78 -31.27 -19.14
CA SER A 40 -31.52 -30.93 -19.80
C SER A 40 -31.25 -29.42 -19.80
N ALA A 41 -32.26 -28.60 -20.11
CA ALA A 41 -32.14 -27.15 -20.08
C ALA A 41 -31.86 -26.62 -18.66
N ALA A 42 -32.64 -27.08 -17.68
CA ALA A 42 -32.46 -26.69 -16.27
C ALA A 42 -31.08 -27.11 -15.73
N LEU A 43 -30.56 -28.27 -16.14
CA LEU A 43 -29.24 -28.74 -15.78
C LEU A 43 -28.12 -27.86 -16.35
N GLU A 44 -28.21 -27.46 -17.62
CA GLU A 44 -27.21 -26.56 -18.21
C GLU A 44 -27.20 -25.18 -17.53
N GLU A 45 -28.36 -24.67 -17.15
CA GLU A 45 -28.45 -23.44 -16.35
C GLU A 45 -27.83 -23.60 -14.96
N LEU A 46 -28.08 -24.73 -14.27
CA LEU A 46 -27.47 -25.02 -12.97
C LEU A 46 -25.94 -25.15 -13.08
N LYS A 47 -25.43 -25.81 -14.14
CA LYS A 47 -23.99 -25.89 -14.43
C LYS A 47 -23.37 -24.52 -14.61
N ALA A 48 -23.96 -23.69 -15.48
CA ALA A 48 -23.49 -22.33 -15.73
C ALA A 48 -23.45 -21.51 -14.41
N ARG A 49 -24.54 -21.58 -13.63
CA ARG A 49 -24.61 -20.90 -12.33
C ARG A 49 -23.56 -21.40 -11.34
N ARG A 50 -23.31 -22.71 -11.29
CA ARG A 50 -22.27 -23.29 -10.43
C ARG A 50 -20.89 -22.79 -10.82
N VAL A 51 -20.59 -22.70 -12.11
CA VAL A 51 -19.34 -22.12 -12.63
C VAL A 51 -19.20 -20.65 -12.23
N ASP A 52 -20.27 -19.86 -12.36
CA ASP A 52 -20.25 -18.44 -12.00
C ASP A 52 -20.04 -18.20 -10.50
N VAL A 53 -20.79 -18.93 -9.66
CA VAL A 53 -20.64 -18.86 -8.20
C VAL A 53 -19.24 -19.30 -7.79
N LYS A 54 -18.74 -20.42 -8.34
CA LYS A 54 -17.38 -20.90 -8.05
C LYS A 54 -16.32 -19.87 -8.46
N ARG A 55 -16.43 -19.29 -9.66
CA ARG A 55 -15.51 -18.24 -10.13
C ARG A 55 -15.53 -16.99 -9.23
N ARG A 56 -16.70 -16.58 -8.73
CA ARG A 56 -16.81 -15.46 -7.79
C ARG A 56 -16.16 -15.80 -6.44
N VAL A 57 -16.31 -17.03 -5.96
CA VAL A 57 -15.63 -17.54 -4.75
C VAL A 57 -14.12 -17.56 -4.96
N ASP A 58 -13.62 -18.15 -6.06
CA ASP A 58 -12.19 -18.21 -6.37
C ASP A 58 -11.57 -16.80 -6.47
N LEU A 59 -12.30 -15.82 -7.03
CA LEU A 59 -11.86 -14.43 -7.08
C LEU A 59 -11.85 -13.77 -5.69
N ALA A 60 -12.79 -14.12 -4.83
CA ALA A 60 -12.85 -13.61 -3.46
C ALA A 60 -11.73 -14.20 -2.58
N GLU A 61 -11.42 -15.49 -2.72
CA GLU A 61 -10.31 -16.15 -2.04
C GLU A 61 -8.95 -15.56 -2.46
N ARG A 62 -8.78 -15.23 -3.75
CA ARG A 62 -7.60 -14.47 -4.22
C ARG A 62 -7.46 -13.10 -3.57
N LYS A 63 -8.56 -12.54 -3.05
CA LYS A 63 -8.59 -11.29 -2.26
C LYS A 63 -8.58 -11.54 -0.75
N LEU A 64 -8.27 -12.77 -0.31
CA LEU A 64 -8.23 -13.19 1.09
C LEU A 64 -9.58 -13.07 1.84
N LEU A 65 -10.70 -13.03 1.12
CA LEU A 65 -12.03 -13.07 1.72
C LEU A 65 -12.42 -14.51 2.05
N LYS A 66 -13.17 -14.69 3.14
CA LYS A 66 -13.70 -16.01 3.53
C LYS A 66 -15.03 -16.25 2.81
N PRO A 67 -15.18 -17.35 2.04
CA PRO A 67 -16.45 -17.70 1.42
C PRO A 67 -17.52 -17.96 2.49
N LEU A 68 -18.77 -17.58 2.19
CA LEU A 68 -19.90 -17.85 3.09
C LEU A 68 -20.18 -19.35 3.16
N GLU A 69 -20.53 -19.85 4.34
CA GLU A 69 -20.79 -21.28 4.55
C GLU A 69 -21.97 -21.79 3.71
N GLU A 70 -23.02 -20.98 3.53
CA GLU A 70 -24.16 -21.29 2.67
C GLU A 70 -23.76 -21.49 1.20
N VAL A 71 -22.77 -20.72 0.72
CA VAL A 71 -22.26 -20.78 -0.65
C VAL A 71 -21.41 -22.03 -0.84
N GLN A 72 -20.58 -22.36 0.16
CA GLN A 72 -19.78 -23.59 0.15
C GLN A 72 -20.68 -24.84 0.17
N LEU A 73 -21.70 -24.84 1.04
CA LEU A 73 -22.69 -25.90 1.10
C LEU A 73 -23.40 -26.05 -0.25
N TRP A 74 -23.87 -24.96 -0.84
CA TRP A 74 -24.53 -24.98 -2.14
C TRP A 74 -23.63 -25.54 -3.26
N LEU A 75 -22.36 -25.11 -3.32
CA LEU A 75 -21.39 -25.63 -4.29
C LEU A 75 -21.12 -27.13 -4.12
N SER A 76 -21.10 -27.60 -2.86
CA SER A 76 -20.90 -29.01 -2.51
C SER A 76 -22.13 -29.87 -2.87
N THR A 77 -23.35 -29.33 -2.76
CA THR A 77 -24.60 -30.01 -3.12
C THR A 77 -24.83 -30.03 -4.64
N ALA A 78 -24.49 -28.95 -5.35
CA ALA A 78 -24.69 -28.85 -6.79
C ALA A 78 -23.86 -29.85 -7.60
N GLY A 79 -22.65 -30.20 -7.14
CA GLY A 79 -21.78 -31.15 -7.83
C GLY A 79 -22.40 -32.54 -8.02
N PRO A 80 -22.72 -33.27 -6.93
CA PRO A 80 -23.36 -34.57 -6.98
C PRO A 80 -24.70 -34.56 -7.73
N MET A 81 -25.52 -33.51 -7.54
CA MET A 81 -26.81 -33.38 -8.22
C MET A 81 -26.65 -33.25 -9.74
N ILE A 82 -25.66 -32.48 -10.21
CA ILE A 82 -25.33 -32.39 -11.64
C ILE A 82 -24.98 -33.77 -12.19
N THR A 83 -24.11 -34.53 -11.51
CA THR A 83 -23.70 -35.87 -11.95
C THR A 83 -24.87 -36.86 -11.98
N GLU A 84 -25.76 -36.84 -10.98
CA GLU A 84 -26.94 -37.70 -10.98
C GLU A 84 -27.91 -37.33 -12.11
N ALA A 85 -28.10 -36.04 -12.37
CA ALA A 85 -28.96 -35.55 -13.45
C ALA A 85 -28.41 -35.88 -14.84
N GLU A 86 -27.09 -35.78 -15.05
CA GLU A 86 -26.42 -36.21 -16.30
C GLU A 86 -26.65 -37.69 -16.56
N LYS A 87 -26.47 -38.54 -15.53
CA LYS A 87 -26.74 -39.97 -15.63
C LYS A 87 -28.21 -40.25 -15.94
N LEU A 88 -29.14 -39.54 -15.29
CA LEU A 88 -30.58 -39.66 -15.57
C LEU A 88 -30.95 -39.25 -16.99
N ILE A 89 -30.33 -38.22 -17.55
CA ILE A 89 -30.56 -37.80 -18.94
C ILE A 89 -30.06 -38.88 -19.91
N GLU A 90 -28.89 -39.45 -19.66
CA GLU A 90 -28.31 -40.51 -20.49
C GLU A 90 -29.15 -41.79 -20.44
N ASP A 91 -29.52 -42.25 -19.24
CA ASP A 91 -30.42 -43.38 -19.03
C ASP A 91 -31.79 -43.12 -19.70
N GLY A 92 -32.26 -41.87 -19.70
CA GLY A 92 -33.52 -41.46 -20.30
C GLY A 92 -33.53 -41.54 -21.83
N ARG A 93 -32.40 -41.21 -22.48
CA ARG A 93 -32.22 -41.39 -23.93
C ARG A 93 -32.28 -42.86 -24.31
N GLN A 94 -31.66 -43.73 -23.52
CA GLN A 94 -31.72 -45.19 -23.72
C GLN A 94 -33.15 -45.73 -23.52
N GLN A 95 -33.88 -45.25 -22.51
CA GLN A 95 -35.29 -45.64 -22.32
C GLN A 95 -36.19 -45.16 -23.46
N MET A 96 -35.95 -43.97 -24.00
CA MET A 96 -36.69 -43.45 -25.17
C MET A 96 -36.50 -44.32 -26.42
N ASN A 97 -35.30 -44.85 -26.64
CA ASN A 97 -35.02 -45.74 -27.77
C ASN A 97 -35.70 -47.12 -27.64
N ASN A 98 -36.15 -47.49 -26.44
CA ASN A 98 -36.83 -48.75 -26.15
C ASN A 98 -38.38 -48.65 -26.20
N LEU A 99 -38.93 -47.48 -26.54
CA LEU A 99 -40.37 -47.26 -26.69
C LEU A 99 -40.88 -47.75 -28.06
N CYS A 100 -42.06 -48.35 -28.09
CA CYS A 100 -42.74 -48.81 -29.31
C CYS A 100 -44.09 -48.07 -29.51
N LEU A 101 -44.71 -48.21 -30.68
CA LEU A 101 -46.04 -47.66 -31.00
C LEU A 101 -46.18 -46.15 -30.72
N GLY A 102 -45.42 -45.32 -31.44
CA GLY A 102 -45.57 -43.85 -31.38
C GLY A 102 -45.17 -43.19 -30.05
N GLY A 103 -44.53 -43.92 -29.14
CA GLY A 103 -44.10 -43.42 -27.82
C GLY A 103 -45.09 -43.69 -26.68
N CYS A 104 -46.15 -44.47 -26.92
CA CYS A 104 -47.21 -44.73 -25.95
C CYS A 104 -47.10 -46.09 -25.23
N ALA A 105 -46.24 -47.00 -25.70
CA ALA A 105 -46.07 -48.32 -25.10
C ALA A 105 -44.60 -48.68 -24.87
N SER A 106 -44.28 -49.05 -23.63
CA SER A 106 -43.00 -49.61 -23.21
C SER A 106 -43.11 -51.13 -23.08
N LYS A 107 -42.05 -51.88 -23.38
CA LYS A 107 -41.98 -53.33 -23.08
C LYS A 107 -42.09 -53.62 -21.56
N SER A 108 -41.97 -52.62 -20.70
CA SER A 108 -42.21 -52.67 -19.25
C SER A 108 -42.78 -51.34 -18.72
N CYS A 109 -44.11 -51.20 -18.69
CA CYS A 109 -44.78 -49.95 -18.29
C CYS A 109 -44.47 -49.48 -16.85
N LEU A 110 -44.28 -50.40 -15.91
CA LEU A 110 -43.98 -50.10 -14.50
C LEU A 110 -42.58 -49.50 -14.29
N SER A 111 -41.58 -49.94 -15.05
CA SER A 111 -40.22 -49.39 -14.95
C SER A 111 -40.13 -47.99 -15.55
N SER A 112 -40.84 -47.75 -16.66
CA SER A 112 -40.86 -46.45 -17.34
C SER A 112 -41.60 -45.38 -16.51
N TYR A 113 -42.66 -45.78 -15.81
CA TYR A 113 -43.35 -44.92 -14.83
C TYR A 113 -42.44 -44.53 -13.66
N LYS A 114 -41.75 -45.51 -13.03
CA LYS A 114 -40.81 -45.23 -11.92
C LYS A 114 -39.68 -44.30 -12.37
N PHE A 115 -39.16 -44.51 -13.57
CA PHE A 115 -38.14 -43.67 -14.17
C PHE A 115 -38.64 -42.24 -14.40
N GLY A 116 -39.83 -42.05 -15.00
CA GLY A 116 -40.40 -40.72 -15.20
C GLY A 116 -40.72 -39.96 -13.91
N LYS A 117 -41.11 -40.66 -12.84
CA LYS A 117 -41.23 -40.05 -11.51
C LYS A 117 -39.88 -39.57 -10.97
N LYS A 118 -38.80 -40.33 -11.21
CA LYS A 118 -37.43 -39.95 -10.82
C LYS A 118 -36.95 -38.71 -11.59
N VAL A 119 -37.20 -38.64 -12.91
CA VAL A 119 -36.87 -37.47 -13.76
C VAL A 119 -37.62 -36.21 -13.30
N ASN A 120 -38.92 -36.29 -13.04
CA ASN A 120 -39.70 -35.15 -12.52
C ASN A 120 -39.21 -34.69 -11.14
N LYS A 121 -38.85 -35.63 -10.25
CA LYS A 121 -38.29 -35.31 -8.93
C LYS A 121 -36.97 -34.56 -9.07
N MET A 122 -36.06 -35.05 -9.90
CA MET A 122 -34.77 -34.40 -10.17
C MET A 122 -34.94 -33.00 -10.77
N LEU A 123 -35.89 -32.81 -11.69
CA LEU A 123 -36.19 -31.50 -12.26
C LEU A 123 -36.63 -30.49 -11.18
N GLN A 124 -37.44 -30.94 -10.22
CA GLN A 124 -37.87 -30.10 -9.10
C GLN A 124 -36.68 -29.75 -8.19
N GLU A 125 -35.86 -30.73 -7.82
CA GLU A 125 -34.67 -30.53 -6.99
C GLU A 125 -33.66 -29.56 -7.63
N ILE A 126 -33.42 -29.67 -8.95
CA ILE A 126 -32.57 -28.72 -9.70
C ILE A 126 -33.18 -27.32 -9.72
N SER A 127 -34.50 -27.21 -9.88
CA SER A 127 -35.18 -25.91 -9.92
C SER A 127 -35.10 -25.20 -8.56
N ASP A 128 -35.27 -25.94 -7.47
CA ASP A 128 -35.13 -25.44 -6.11
C ASP A 128 -33.68 -25.01 -5.82
N LEU A 129 -32.70 -25.87 -6.14
CA LEU A 129 -31.29 -25.55 -5.94
C LEU A 129 -30.82 -24.35 -6.79
N LYS A 130 -31.35 -24.20 -8.01
CA LYS A 130 -31.07 -23.04 -8.86
C LYS A 130 -31.55 -21.73 -8.23
N ARG A 131 -32.70 -21.73 -7.56
CA ARG A 131 -33.24 -20.58 -6.82
C ARG A 131 -32.36 -20.24 -5.62
N GLU A 132 -31.92 -21.25 -4.89
CA GLU A 132 -31.02 -21.10 -3.73
C GLU A 132 -29.63 -20.57 -4.14
N GLY A 133 -29.18 -20.82 -5.37
CA GLY A 133 -27.88 -20.36 -5.88
C GLY A 133 -27.80 -18.89 -6.30
N ALA A 134 -28.79 -18.07 -5.97
CA ALA A 134 -28.89 -16.66 -6.37
C ALA A 134 -28.25 -15.70 -5.34
N PHE A 135 -26.95 -15.88 -5.07
CA PHE A 135 -26.24 -15.12 -4.05
C PHE A 135 -25.86 -13.69 -4.49
N GLU A 136 -26.29 -12.68 -3.73
CA GLU A 136 -25.83 -11.29 -3.88
C GLU A 136 -24.35 -11.14 -3.44
N LYS A 137 -24.00 -11.70 -2.29
CA LYS A 137 -22.64 -11.74 -1.72
C LYS A 137 -22.20 -13.19 -1.59
N VAL A 138 -20.94 -13.49 -1.92
CA VAL A 138 -20.41 -14.89 -1.87
C VAL A 138 -19.34 -15.11 -0.81
N ALA A 139 -18.78 -14.04 -0.28
CA ALA A 139 -17.67 -14.05 0.65
C ALA A 139 -17.67 -12.75 1.45
N GLU A 140 -17.07 -12.78 2.63
CA GLU A 140 -16.94 -11.64 3.54
C GLU A 140 -15.53 -11.53 4.11
N ASP A 141 -15.24 -10.38 4.72
CA ASP A 141 -13.97 -10.18 5.41
C ASP A 141 -13.87 -11.19 6.57
N PRO A 142 -12.75 -11.91 6.70
CA PRO A 142 -12.54 -12.77 7.85
C PRO A 142 -12.55 -11.92 9.14
N PRO A 143 -12.95 -12.50 10.29
CA PRO A 143 -12.80 -11.80 11.56
C PRO A 143 -11.33 -11.39 11.75
N PRO A 144 -11.06 -10.22 12.34
CA PRO A 144 -9.69 -9.76 12.56
C PRO A 144 -8.90 -10.83 13.32
N ALA A 145 -7.74 -11.20 12.80
CA ALA A 145 -6.84 -12.11 13.50
C ALA A 145 -6.43 -11.48 14.84
N PRO A 146 -6.31 -12.27 15.92
CA PRO A 146 -5.82 -11.76 17.21
C PRO A 146 -4.45 -11.08 17.10
N VAL A 147 -3.63 -11.52 16.13
CA VAL A 147 -2.29 -10.99 15.84
C VAL A 147 -2.10 -10.94 14.32
N VAL A 148 -1.65 -9.80 13.81
CA VAL A 148 -1.23 -9.67 12.40
C VAL A 148 0.26 -9.99 12.31
N VAL A 149 0.62 -11.13 11.71
CA VAL A 149 2.01 -11.52 11.49
C VAL A 149 2.68 -10.58 10.49
N ARG A 150 3.87 -10.09 10.83
CA ARG A 150 4.65 -9.15 10.01
C ARG A 150 5.81 -9.88 9.33
N PRO A 151 6.23 -9.47 8.12
CA PRO A 151 7.43 -10.00 7.50
C PRO A 151 8.64 -9.86 8.43
N GLU A 152 9.42 -10.93 8.54
CA GLU A 152 10.56 -11.01 9.44
C GLU A 152 11.86 -11.12 8.63
N GLU A 153 12.80 -10.23 8.91
CA GLU A 153 14.19 -10.40 8.48
C GLU A 153 14.94 -11.26 9.49
N GLN A 154 15.94 -12.00 9.03
CA GLN A 154 16.77 -12.85 9.87
C GLN A 154 17.57 -12.01 10.86
N ALA A 155 17.02 -11.80 12.06
CA ALA A 155 17.72 -11.03 13.09
C ALA A 155 18.69 -11.93 13.85
N VAL A 156 19.96 -11.55 13.83
CA VAL A 156 21.03 -12.21 14.60
C VAL A 156 21.03 -11.64 16.02
N ALA A 157 21.08 -12.53 17.02
CA ALA A 157 21.41 -12.23 18.42
C ALA A 157 20.44 -11.31 19.19
N LEU A 158 19.13 -11.41 18.92
CA LEU A 158 18.09 -10.76 19.73
C LEU A 158 17.37 -11.72 20.70
N GLU A 159 17.73 -13.00 20.70
CA GLU A 159 17.00 -14.07 21.39
C GLU A 159 16.96 -13.86 22.91
N SER A 160 18.08 -13.45 23.52
CA SER A 160 18.17 -13.16 24.95
C SER A 160 17.29 -11.97 25.34
N THR A 161 17.30 -10.90 24.54
CA THR A 161 16.45 -9.73 24.75
C THR A 161 14.98 -10.09 24.57
N ILE A 162 14.62 -10.87 23.55
CA ILE A 162 13.25 -11.38 23.36
C ILE A 162 12.78 -12.16 24.58
N GLN A 163 13.61 -13.06 25.12
CA GLN A 163 13.28 -13.82 26.32
C GLN A 163 13.04 -12.90 27.53
N LYS A 164 13.91 -11.89 27.71
CA LYS A 164 13.79 -10.89 28.78
C LYS A 164 12.53 -10.03 28.64
N VAL A 165 12.18 -9.59 27.43
CA VAL A 165 10.92 -8.85 27.23
C VAL A 165 9.73 -9.79 27.46
N TRP A 166 9.80 -11.02 26.98
CA TRP A 166 8.73 -12.00 27.12
C TRP A 166 8.44 -12.36 28.58
N SER A 167 9.46 -12.49 29.45
CA SER A 167 9.23 -12.69 30.88
C SER A 167 8.46 -11.53 31.51
N CYS A 168 8.78 -10.28 31.12
CA CYS A 168 8.03 -9.10 31.59
C CYS A 168 6.60 -9.04 31.03
N ILE A 169 6.34 -9.59 29.84
CA ILE A 169 4.99 -9.68 29.25
C ILE A 169 4.12 -10.67 30.05
N VAL A 170 4.71 -11.76 30.54
CA VAL A 170 4.00 -12.77 31.35
C VAL A 170 3.67 -12.25 32.75
N GLU A 171 4.49 -11.38 33.33
CA GLU A 171 4.26 -10.77 34.64
C GLU A 171 3.01 -9.87 34.66
N THR A 172 2.03 -10.18 35.51
CA THR A 172 0.75 -9.45 35.59
C THR A 172 0.89 -7.99 36.01
N ASN A 173 1.88 -7.67 36.86
CA ASN A 173 2.05 -6.32 37.43
C ASN A 173 2.71 -5.31 36.49
N VAL A 174 3.32 -5.75 35.39
CA VAL A 174 4.02 -4.90 34.42
C VAL A 174 3.04 -4.44 33.34
N GLY A 175 2.51 -3.22 33.45
CA GLY A 175 1.55 -2.70 32.46
C GLY A 175 2.22 -2.11 31.21
N ILE A 176 3.25 -1.28 31.43
CA ILE A 176 3.92 -0.50 30.37
C ILE A 176 5.41 -0.88 30.33
N ILE A 177 5.90 -1.24 29.14
CA ILE A 177 7.28 -1.65 28.86
C ILE A 177 7.88 -0.73 27.79
N GLY A 178 8.96 -0.04 28.12
CA GLY A 178 9.71 0.80 27.18
C GLY A 178 10.99 0.11 26.71
N LEU A 179 11.12 -0.09 25.39
CA LEU A 179 12.32 -0.60 24.73
C LEU A 179 13.10 0.58 24.16
N TYR A 180 14.23 0.92 24.74
CA TYR A 180 14.99 2.11 24.34
C TYR A 180 16.41 1.79 23.88
N GLY A 181 17.01 2.64 23.03
CA GLY A 181 18.36 2.42 22.54
C GLY A 181 18.67 3.23 21.29
N LEU A 182 19.91 3.16 20.82
CA LEU A 182 20.41 3.94 19.68
C LEU A 182 19.59 3.71 18.39
N GLY A 183 19.60 4.69 17.48
CA GLY A 183 19.04 4.52 16.14
C GLY A 183 19.73 3.36 15.41
N GLY A 184 18.97 2.51 14.70
CA GLY A 184 19.55 1.38 13.97
C GLY A 184 20.00 0.18 14.83
N VAL A 185 19.74 0.18 16.14
CA VAL A 185 20.10 -0.95 17.04
C VAL A 185 19.18 -2.18 16.91
N GLY A 186 18.10 -2.10 16.12
CA GLY A 186 17.18 -3.22 15.89
C GLY A 186 15.95 -3.24 16.82
N LYS A 187 15.53 -2.10 17.40
CA LYS A 187 14.32 -2.00 18.24
C LYS A 187 13.05 -2.42 17.50
N THR A 188 12.83 -1.90 16.30
CA THR A 188 11.69 -2.27 15.44
C THR A 188 11.74 -3.75 15.05
N THR A 189 12.93 -4.29 14.79
CA THR A 189 13.13 -5.72 14.53
C THR A 189 12.78 -6.57 15.75
N LEU A 190 13.20 -6.15 16.95
CA LEU A 190 12.84 -6.78 18.22
C LEU A 190 11.33 -6.75 18.45
N LEU A 191 10.69 -5.59 18.27
CA LEU A 191 9.25 -5.43 18.43
C LEU A 191 8.49 -6.31 17.41
N THR A 192 8.99 -6.40 16.16
CA THR A 192 8.43 -7.26 15.10
C THR A 192 8.50 -8.75 15.47
N LYS A 193 9.65 -9.22 15.97
CA LYS A 193 9.79 -10.59 16.47
C LYS A 193 8.85 -10.87 17.66
N LEU A 194 8.68 -9.90 18.56
CA LEU A 194 7.74 -10.01 19.68
C LEU A 194 6.29 -10.11 19.20
N ASN A 195 5.89 -9.27 18.24
CA ASN A 195 4.58 -9.32 17.60
C ASN A 195 4.29 -10.73 17.04
N ASN A 196 5.20 -11.26 16.23
CA ASN A 196 5.05 -12.58 15.61
C ASN A 196 5.07 -13.71 16.65
N LYS A 197 5.77 -13.54 17.78
CA LYS A 197 5.78 -14.53 18.86
C LYS A 197 4.41 -14.73 19.50
N PHE A 198 3.55 -13.70 19.54
CA PHE A 198 2.18 -13.84 20.03
C PHE A 198 1.30 -14.74 19.16
N SER A 199 1.63 -14.97 17.89
CA SER A 199 0.88 -15.91 17.04
C SER A 199 1.35 -17.35 17.17
N THR A 200 2.57 -17.60 17.67
CA THR A 200 3.17 -18.93 17.77
C THR A 200 3.20 -19.48 19.19
N THR A 201 3.17 -18.60 20.19
CA THR A 201 3.22 -18.99 21.61
C THR A 201 1.82 -18.87 22.22
N PRO A 202 1.28 -19.92 22.88
CA PRO A 202 0.01 -19.85 23.58
C PRO A 202 0.00 -18.70 24.60
N ASN A 203 -1.04 -17.87 24.55
CA ASN A 203 -1.22 -16.72 25.43
C ASN A 203 -2.71 -16.37 25.56
N ASP A 204 -3.06 -15.61 26.60
CA ASP A 204 -4.45 -15.24 26.92
C ASP A 204 -4.83 -13.85 26.37
N PHE A 205 -4.04 -13.26 25.47
CA PHE A 205 -4.36 -11.96 24.89
C PHE A 205 -5.35 -12.13 23.74
N GLU A 206 -6.43 -11.36 23.78
CA GLU A 206 -7.51 -11.42 22.79
C GLU A 206 -7.18 -10.58 21.55
N VAL A 207 -6.31 -9.57 21.69
CA VAL A 207 -5.91 -8.69 20.59
C VAL A 207 -4.50 -8.14 20.81
N VAL A 208 -3.68 -8.18 19.76
CA VAL A 208 -2.34 -7.60 19.67
C VAL A 208 -2.34 -6.59 18.53
N ILE A 209 -2.06 -5.34 18.88
CA ILE A 209 -2.24 -4.19 18.00
C ILE A 209 -0.88 -3.56 17.74
N TRP A 210 -0.51 -3.42 16.47
CA TRP A 210 0.68 -2.66 16.07
C TRP A 210 0.31 -1.28 15.53
N ALA A 211 0.94 -0.23 16.05
CA ALA A 211 0.86 1.11 15.48
C ALA A 211 2.24 1.77 15.43
N VAL A 212 2.60 2.34 14.28
CA VAL A 212 3.81 3.16 14.13
C VAL A 212 3.47 4.60 14.52
N VAL A 213 4.30 5.22 15.35
CA VAL A 213 4.15 6.61 15.81
C VAL A 213 5.10 7.49 15.02
N SER A 214 4.58 8.20 14.02
CA SER A 214 5.39 9.18 13.28
C SER A 214 5.84 10.31 14.21
N LYS A 215 7.02 10.87 13.97
CA LYS A 215 7.58 12.05 14.69
C LYS A 215 6.62 13.24 14.77
N ASP A 216 5.82 13.44 13.74
CA ASP A 216 4.79 14.47 13.62
C ASP A 216 3.67 14.35 14.67
N TYR A 217 3.58 13.18 15.33
CA TYR A 217 2.61 12.85 16.37
C TYR A 217 1.16 13.20 16.00
N ASP A 218 0.65 12.47 15.01
CA ASP A 218 -0.74 12.55 14.58
C ASP A 218 -1.56 11.47 15.30
N VAL A 219 -2.31 11.90 16.32
CA VAL A 219 -3.20 11.02 17.10
C VAL A 219 -4.21 10.31 16.21
N GLY A 220 -4.74 10.99 15.18
CA GLY A 220 -5.72 10.42 14.26
C GLY A 220 -5.16 9.24 13.48
N LYS A 221 -3.91 9.32 13.01
CA LYS A 221 -3.24 8.20 12.34
C LYS A 221 -3.02 7.01 13.27
N ILE A 222 -2.66 7.24 14.53
CA ILE A 222 -2.51 6.18 15.52
C ILE A 222 -3.86 5.50 15.76
N GLN A 223 -4.92 6.28 15.95
CA GLN A 223 -6.28 5.77 16.11
C GLN A 223 -6.75 4.97 14.90
N ASP A 224 -6.46 5.43 13.68
CA ASP A 224 -6.81 4.70 12.46
C ASP A 224 -6.12 3.34 12.40
N ARG A 225 -4.83 3.26 12.76
CA ARG A 225 -4.09 1.99 12.83
C ARG A 225 -4.66 1.05 13.90
N ILE A 226 -4.97 1.57 15.07
CA ILE A 226 -5.60 0.79 16.14
C ILE A 226 -6.97 0.28 15.70
N GLY A 227 -7.77 1.15 15.09
CA GLY A 227 -9.10 0.80 14.62
C GLY A 227 -9.11 -0.26 13.51
N GLU A 228 -8.13 -0.21 12.60
CA GLU A 228 -7.90 -1.26 11.59
C GLU A 228 -7.66 -2.63 12.25
N ASN A 229 -6.83 -2.69 13.30
CA ASN A 229 -6.54 -3.94 14.02
C ASN A 229 -7.73 -4.44 14.86
N ILE A 230 -8.57 -3.54 15.37
CA ILE A 230 -9.79 -3.89 16.11
C ILE A 230 -10.91 -4.38 15.18
N GLY A 231 -10.87 -4.00 13.89
CA GLY A 231 -11.87 -4.37 12.89
C GLY A 231 -12.94 -3.30 12.65
N PHE A 232 -12.66 -2.02 12.91
CA PHE A 232 -13.59 -0.95 12.55
C PHE A 232 -13.70 -0.80 11.02
N PRO A 233 -14.90 -0.52 10.48
CA PRO A 233 -15.10 -0.35 9.05
C PRO A 233 -14.43 0.94 8.54
N GLN A 234 -14.14 1.03 7.23
CA GLN A 234 -13.50 2.22 6.66
C GLN A 234 -14.28 3.53 6.90
N SER A 235 -15.62 3.46 6.99
CA SER A 235 -16.46 4.61 7.33
C SER A 235 -16.17 5.20 8.72
N TRP A 236 -15.64 4.40 9.65
CA TRP A 236 -15.26 4.81 11.00
C TRP A 236 -14.09 5.81 11.00
N LYS A 237 -13.21 5.78 9.98
CA LYS A 237 -12.07 6.70 9.87
C LYS A 237 -12.50 8.17 9.72
N ASN A 238 -13.74 8.43 9.32
CA ASN A 238 -14.28 9.78 9.19
C ASN A 238 -14.76 10.38 10.53
N LYS A 239 -14.75 9.62 11.62
CA LYS A 239 -15.11 10.12 12.96
C LYS A 239 -14.07 11.11 13.47
N SER A 240 -14.50 12.01 14.37
CA SER A 240 -13.59 12.91 15.09
C SER A 240 -12.66 12.13 16.02
N VAL A 241 -11.51 12.74 16.36
CA VAL A 241 -10.51 12.12 17.28
C VAL A 241 -11.14 11.72 18.61
N ASP A 242 -12.01 12.54 19.19
CA ASP A 242 -12.66 12.25 20.47
C ASP A 242 -13.62 11.06 20.37
N GLN A 243 -14.41 10.98 19.29
CA GLN A 243 -15.30 9.84 19.05
C GLN A 243 -14.52 8.55 18.85
N LYS A 244 -13.40 8.60 18.12
CA LYS A 244 -12.51 7.46 17.93
C LYS A 244 -11.91 6.99 19.25
N ALA A 245 -11.50 7.92 20.11
CA ALA A 245 -10.95 7.60 21.43
C ALA A 245 -11.98 6.84 22.30
N ILE A 246 -13.23 7.32 22.34
CA ILE A 246 -14.33 6.67 23.07
C ILE A 246 -14.58 5.25 22.56
N ASP A 247 -14.65 5.08 21.23
CA ASP A 247 -14.92 3.79 20.61
C ASP A 247 -13.78 2.78 20.89
N ILE A 248 -12.52 3.20 20.73
CA ILE A 248 -11.34 2.37 21.03
C ILE A 248 -11.35 1.97 22.50
N CYS A 249 -11.55 2.94 23.40
CA CYS A 249 -11.55 2.70 24.84
C CYS A 249 -12.67 1.73 25.25
N GLY A 250 -13.87 1.86 24.68
CA GLY A 250 -14.99 0.98 24.95
C GLY A 250 -14.73 -0.48 24.58
N ILE A 251 -14.01 -0.73 23.49
CA ILE A 251 -13.65 -2.10 23.09
C ILE A 251 -12.48 -2.63 23.93
N LEU A 252 -11.38 -1.88 24.01
CA LEU A 252 -10.18 -2.31 24.71
C LEU A 252 -10.41 -2.50 26.21
N SER A 253 -11.33 -1.74 26.81
CA SER A 253 -11.70 -1.90 28.22
C SER A 253 -12.28 -3.28 28.53
N ASN A 254 -12.85 -3.98 27.56
CA ASN A 254 -13.46 -5.29 27.77
C ASN A 254 -12.57 -6.47 27.32
N LYS A 255 -11.34 -6.19 26.88
CA LYS A 255 -10.41 -7.20 26.35
C LYS A 255 -9.09 -7.20 27.10
N ARG A 256 -8.43 -8.35 27.14
CA ARG A 256 -7.00 -8.44 27.48
C ARG A 256 -6.18 -8.17 26.23
N PHE A 257 -5.55 -7.00 26.14
CA PHE A 257 -4.88 -6.54 24.91
C PHE A 257 -3.37 -6.35 25.08
N VAL A 258 -2.67 -6.33 23.94
CA VAL A 258 -1.32 -5.79 23.80
C VAL A 258 -1.34 -4.70 22.76
N VAL A 259 -0.85 -3.51 23.09
CA VAL A 259 -0.57 -2.45 22.12
C VAL A 259 0.94 -2.30 21.97
N LEU A 260 1.43 -2.44 20.75
CA LEU A 260 2.81 -2.27 20.32
C LEU A 260 2.92 -0.93 19.59
N LEU A 261 3.51 0.09 20.24
CA LEU A 261 3.74 1.39 19.63
C LEU A 261 5.20 1.50 19.17
N ASP A 262 5.42 1.56 17.86
CA ASP A 262 6.77 1.64 17.30
C ASP A 262 7.21 3.10 17.09
N ASP A 263 8.47 3.37 17.43
CA ASP A 263 9.22 4.61 17.22
C ASP A 263 8.68 5.88 17.90
N LEU A 264 8.53 5.87 19.23
CA LEU A 264 8.10 7.04 19.99
C LEU A 264 9.21 8.10 20.09
N TRP A 265 8.88 9.31 19.64
CA TRP A 265 9.73 10.50 19.76
C TRP A 265 9.42 11.37 20.99
N LYS A 266 8.18 11.33 21.49
CA LYS A 266 7.71 12.10 22.65
C LYS A 266 6.58 11.37 23.38
N LYS A 267 6.13 11.89 24.53
CA LYS A 267 5.00 11.33 25.29
C LYS A 267 3.75 11.27 24.40
N VAL A 268 3.11 10.11 24.41
CA VAL A 268 1.79 9.88 23.81
C VAL A 268 0.74 9.92 24.90
N ASP A 269 -0.27 10.78 24.76
CA ASP A 269 -1.44 10.75 25.63
C ASP A 269 -2.34 9.57 25.27
N LEU A 270 -2.34 8.54 26.13
CA LEU A 270 -3.12 7.33 25.92
C LEU A 270 -4.63 7.58 25.94
N ASN A 271 -5.10 8.55 26.71
CA ASN A 271 -6.52 8.89 26.79
C ASN A 271 -7.01 9.54 25.48
N LEU A 272 -6.20 10.44 24.90
CA LEU A 272 -6.52 11.04 23.60
C LEU A 272 -6.52 10.00 22.47
N VAL A 273 -5.67 8.97 22.55
CA VAL A 273 -5.70 7.86 21.60
C VAL A 273 -6.89 6.93 21.87
N GLY A 274 -7.33 6.82 23.13
CA GLY A 274 -8.38 5.89 23.56
C GLY A 274 -7.84 4.55 24.09
N ILE A 275 -6.53 4.44 24.37
CA ILE A 275 -5.93 3.25 24.95
C ILE A 275 -6.15 3.31 26.47
N PRO A 276 -6.90 2.37 27.09
CA PRO A 276 -7.03 2.32 28.54
C PRO A 276 -5.67 2.08 29.17
N GLU A 277 -5.40 2.70 30.32
CA GLU A 277 -4.17 2.42 31.05
C GLU A 277 -4.08 0.93 31.39
N PRO A 278 -2.96 0.25 31.07
CA PRO A 278 -2.78 -1.16 31.40
C PRO A 278 -2.79 -1.38 32.92
N SER A 279 -3.96 -1.70 33.47
CA SER A 279 -4.17 -1.93 34.89
C SER A 279 -3.70 -3.32 35.34
N GLN A 280 -3.30 -3.43 36.62
CA GLN A 280 -2.82 -4.70 37.21
C GLN A 280 -3.88 -5.81 37.21
N THR A 281 -5.16 -5.46 37.12
CA THR A 281 -6.28 -6.42 37.25
C THR A 281 -6.62 -7.17 35.96
N LYS A 282 -6.34 -6.60 34.78
CA LYS A 282 -6.66 -7.21 33.47
C LYS A 282 -5.45 -7.80 32.74
N GLY A 283 -4.23 -7.51 33.21
CA GLY A 283 -3.01 -8.06 32.64
C GLY A 283 -2.69 -7.61 31.21
N SER A 284 -3.34 -6.53 30.72
CA SER A 284 -3.06 -5.92 29.40
C SER A 284 -1.68 -5.26 29.37
N LYS A 285 -1.10 -5.08 28.17
CA LYS A 285 0.25 -4.55 27.98
C LYS A 285 0.30 -3.40 26.99
N LEU A 286 1.12 -2.39 27.29
CA LEU A 286 1.61 -1.41 26.33
C LEU A 286 3.12 -1.58 26.21
N ILE A 287 3.60 -1.88 25.02
CA ILE A 287 5.02 -2.04 24.72
C ILE A 287 5.37 -1.02 23.64
N PHE A 288 6.45 -0.29 23.83
CA PHE A 288 6.85 0.69 22.83
C PHE A 288 8.35 0.73 22.63
N THR A 289 8.76 1.19 21.45
CA THR A 289 10.17 1.45 21.13
C THR A 289 10.43 2.95 21.13
N THR A 290 11.63 3.37 21.56
CA THR A 290 12.05 4.78 21.52
C THR A 290 13.57 4.91 21.45
N ARG A 291 14.07 6.06 21.01
CA ARG A 291 15.50 6.39 21.12
C ARG A 291 15.86 6.96 22.49
N SER A 292 14.89 7.45 23.26
CA SER A 292 15.13 8.24 24.48
C SER A 292 14.68 7.52 25.75
N LEU A 293 15.58 7.42 26.72
CA LEU A 293 15.25 6.94 28.07
C LEU A 293 14.24 7.86 28.78
N ASP A 294 14.27 9.17 28.50
CA ASP A 294 13.36 10.14 29.10
C ASP A 294 11.93 9.91 28.62
N VAL A 295 11.73 9.55 27.34
CA VAL A 295 10.41 9.15 26.82
C VAL A 295 9.87 7.94 27.59
N CYS A 296 10.71 6.99 27.99
CA CYS A 296 10.28 5.90 28.87
C CYS A 296 9.83 6.40 30.25
N GLY A 297 10.43 7.47 30.77
CA GLY A 297 9.98 8.15 31.98
C GLY A 297 8.64 8.86 31.80
N TYR A 298 8.48 9.64 30.71
CA TYR A 298 7.26 10.39 30.43
C TYR A 298 6.04 9.50 30.14
N MET A 299 6.28 8.32 29.57
CA MET A 299 5.28 7.26 29.36
C MET A 299 5.04 6.40 30.61
N GLU A 300 5.71 6.70 31.72
CA GLU A 300 5.55 6.01 33.01
C GLU A 300 5.80 4.49 32.89
N ALA A 301 6.74 4.10 32.03
CA ALA A 301 7.10 2.70 31.83
C ALA A 301 7.71 2.11 33.10
N LYS A 302 7.05 1.05 33.63
CA LYS A 302 7.50 0.32 34.81
C LYS A 302 8.80 -0.44 34.53
N THR A 303 8.88 -1.03 33.33
CA THR A 303 10.05 -1.77 32.87
C THR A 303 10.67 -1.02 31.71
N LYS A 304 11.96 -0.71 31.83
CA LYS A 304 12.75 -0.01 30.82
C LYS A 304 13.89 -0.93 30.39
N ILE A 305 13.85 -1.42 29.16
CA ILE A 305 14.83 -2.37 28.64
C ILE A 305 15.66 -1.64 27.58
N LYS A 306 16.96 -1.51 27.84
CA LYS A 306 17.90 -1.00 26.85
C LYS A 306 18.17 -2.11 25.82
N VAL A 307 17.94 -1.81 24.55
CA VAL A 307 18.38 -2.64 23.43
C VAL A 307 19.82 -2.23 23.14
N GLU A 308 20.75 -3.10 23.53
CA GLU A 308 22.18 -2.88 23.39
C GLU A 308 22.67 -3.21 21.98
N CYS A 309 23.82 -2.64 21.61
CA CYS A 309 24.55 -3.06 20.41
C CYS A 309 24.97 -4.54 20.53
N LEU A 310 25.29 -5.15 19.39
CA LEU A 310 25.78 -6.52 19.33
C LEU A 310 27.15 -6.64 20.00
N GLU A 311 27.31 -7.72 20.76
CA GLU A 311 28.62 -8.14 21.28
C GLU A 311 29.60 -8.41 20.12
N PRO A 312 30.91 -8.21 20.31
CA PRO A 312 31.91 -8.28 19.23
C PRO A 312 31.83 -9.54 18.37
N GLU A 313 31.58 -10.70 18.96
CA GLU A 313 31.48 -11.97 18.25
C GLU A 313 30.26 -11.99 17.32
N LYS A 314 29.10 -11.54 17.80
CA LYS A 314 27.86 -11.48 17.02
C LYS A 314 27.86 -10.35 15.99
N ALA A 315 28.50 -9.24 16.31
CA ALA A 315 28.77 -8.16 15.37
C ALA A 315 29.63 -8.65 14.20
N TRP A 316 30.68 -9.42 14.49
CA TRP A 316 31.54 -10.01 13.48
C TRP A 316 30.80 -11.04 12.61
N GLU A 317 30.04 -11.95 13.20
CA GLU A 317 29.20 -12.92 12.45
C GLU A 317 28.25 -12.20 11.48
N LEU A 318 27.54 -11.16 11.94
CA LEU A 318 26.64 -10.38 11.09
C LEU A 318 27.40 -9.64 9.98
N PHE A 319 28.58 -9.11 10.27
CA PHE A 319 29.38 -8.41 9.26
C PHE A 319 29.88 -9.36 8.17
N GLN A 320 30.39 -10.54 8.56
CA GLN A 320 30.86 -11.56 7.62
C GLN A 320 29.74 -12.00 6.68
N ASP A 321 28.54 -12.26 7.20
CA ASP A 321 27.36 -12.60 6.42
C ASP A 321 27.03 -11.54 5.35
N LYS A 322 27.22 -10.26 5.67
CA LYS A 322 26.88 -9.15 4.77
C LYS A 322 27.97 -8.80 3.76
N VAL A 323 29.25 -9.05 4.10
CA VAL A 323 30.37 -8.93 3.15
C VAL A 323 30.40 -10.10 2.17
N GLY A 324 30.12 -11.30 2.66
CA GLY A 324 30.16 -12.52 1.86
C GLY A 324 31.57 -13.09 1.68
N ASP A 325 31.62 -14.41 1.41
CA ASP A 325 32.86 -15.18 1.34
C ASP A 325 33.77 -14.78 0.17
N GLU A 326 33.21 -14.27 -0.93
CA GLU A 326 33.98 -13.88 -2.11
C GLU A 326 34.97 -12.75 -1.79
N ALA A 327 34.50 -11.67 -1.17
CA ALA A 327 35.35 -10.55 -0.77
C ALA A 327 36.27 -10.91 0.42
N LEU A 328 35.78 -11.70 1.39
CA LEU A 328 36.60 -12.08 2.55
C LEU A 328 37.78 -12.98 2.15
N ASN A 329 37.60 -13.86 1.16
CA ASN A 329 38.62 -14.82 0.74
C ASN A 329 39.49 -14.32 -0.42
N SER A 330 39.29 -13.09 -0.91
CA SER A 330 40.06 -12.57 -2.05
C SER A 330 41.53 -12.26 -1.74
N HIS A 331 41.90 -12.12 -0.46
CA HIS A 331 43.29 -12.00 -0.01
C HIS A 331 43.45 -12.46 1.46
N PRO A 332 44.57 -13.13 1.85
CA PRO A 332 44.79 -13.64 3.21
C PRO A 332 44.67 -12.60 4.34
N ASP A 333 45.05 -11.36 4.07
CA ASP A 333 44.98 -10.27 5.07
C ASP A 333 43.61 -9.56 5.15
N ILE A 334 42.71 -9.77 4.18
CA ILE A 334 41.39 -9.09 4.17
C ILE A 334 40.54 -9.46 5.40
N PRO A 335 40.47 -10.71 5.87
CA PRO A 335 39.72 -11.03 7.09
C PRO A 335 40.13 -10.19 8.30
N ASN A 336 41.43 -9.89 8.45
CA ASN A 336 41.94 -9.05 9.54
C ASN A 336 41.54 -7.57 9.36
N LEU A 337 41.54 -7.06 8.12
CA LEU A 337 41.08 -5.70 7.82
C LEU A 337 39.55 -5.58 7.99
N ALA A 338 38.82 -6.59 7.53
CA ALA A 338 37.37 -6.68 7.68
C ALA A 338 36.96 -6.69 9.15
N LYS A 339 37.70 -7.41 10.01
CA LYS A 339 37.48 -7.39 11.45
C LYS A 339 37.68 -5.99 12.05
N GLN A 340 38.73 -5.26 11.64
CA GLN A 340 38.93 -3.87 12.06
C GLN A 340 37.78 -2.94 11.62
N VAL A 341 37.23 -3.14 10.42
CA VAL A 341 36.06 -2.38 9.95
C VAL A 341 34.83 -2.71 10.81
N ALA A 342 34.58 -3.99 11.10
CA ALA A 342 33.48 -4.42 11.95
C ALA A 342 33.59 -3.88 13.39
N GLU A 343 34.78 -3.88 13.98
CA GLU A 343 35.05 -3.31 15.31
C GLU A 343 34.71 -1.81 15.35
N ARG A 344 35.02 -1.07 14.28
CA ARG A 344 34.67 0.35 14.15
C ARG A 344 33.18 0.62 13.94
N CYS A 345 32.38 -0.38 13.60
CA CYS A 345 30.93 -0.25 13.55
C CYS A 345 30.30 -0.25 14.96
N GLY A 346 31.08 -0.51 16.02
CA GLY A 346 30.64 -0.42 17.41
C GLY A 346 29.49 -1.36 17.76
N GLY A 347 29.40 -2.51 17.08
CA GLY A 347 28.33 -3.49 17.27
C GLY A 347 26.94 -3.05 16.79
N LEU A 348 26.81 -1.90 16.10
CA LEU A 348 25.50 -1.41 15.66
C LEU A 348 25.01 -2.19 14.42
N PRO A 349 23.89 -2.94 14.48
CA PRO A 349 23.39 -3.75 13.37
C PRO A 349 23.25 -2.98 12.06
N LEU A 350 22.64 -1.79 12.09
CA LEU A 350 22.47 -0.97 10.88
C LEU A 350 23.83 -0.60 10.25
N ALA A 351 24.83 -0.22 11.05
CA ALA A 351 26.16 0.09 10.53
C ALA A 351 26.86 -1.15 9.96
N LEU A 352 26.80 -2.28 10.67
CA LEU A 352 27.39 -3.55 10.23
C LEU A 352 26.79 -4.02 8.90
N ILE A 353 25.45 -3.96 8.77
CA ILE A 353 24.76 -4.37 7.54
C ILE A 353 25.11 -3.43 6.38
N THR A 354 25.03 -2.13 6.62
CA THR A 354 25.25 -1.10 5.59
C THR A 354 26.69 -1.10 5.10
N ILE A 355 27.67 -1.14 6.00
CA ILE A 355 29.09 -1.21 5.60
C ILE A 355 29.43 -2.58 5.03
N GLY A 356 28.94 -3.66 5.63
CA GLY A 356 29.21 -5.03 5.15
C GLY A 356 28.81 -5.18 3.69
N ARG A 357 27.60 -4.72 3.32
CA ARG A 357 27.15 -4.71 1.92
C ARG A 357 27.97 -3.79 1.03
N ALA A 358 28.36 -2.60 1.51
CA ALA A 358 29.24 -1.70 0.75
C ALA A 358 30.63 -2.30 0.48
N MET A 359 31.09 -3.19 1.37
CA MET A 359 32.36 -3.90 1.24
C MET A 359 32.26 -5.24 0.50
N ALA A 360 31.06 -5.70 0.14
CA ALA A 360 30.83 -7.04 -0.41
C ALA A 360 31.50 -7.31 -1.77
N CYS A 361 31.81 -6.25 -2.53
CA CYS A 361 32.53 -6.35 -3.81
C CYS A 361 33.97 -5.83 -3.74
N LYS A 362 34.50 -5.59 -2.53
CA LYS A 362 35.83 -5.01 -2.31
C LYS A 362 36.83 -6.12 -2.12
N THR A 363 37.64 -6.39 -3.14
CA THR A 363 38.52 -7.56 -3.20
C THR A 363 40.00 -7.21 -2.99
N THR A 364 40.36 -5.92 -2.89
CA THR A 364 41.74 -5.46 -2.80
C THR A 364 42.10 -4.85 -1.45
N LEU A 365 43.35 -5.06 -0.98
CA LEU A 365 43.83 -4.46 0.28
C LEU A 365 43.73 -2.93 0.31
N GLY A 366 43.92 -2.28 -0.85
CA GLY A 366 43.83 -0.82 -0.96
C GLY A 366 42.44 -0.29 -0.59
N GLU A 367 41.38 -0.97 -1.04
CA GLU A 367 39.99 -0.59 -0.74
C GLU A 367 39.65 -0.75 0.74
N TRP A 368 40.10 -1.85 1.37
CA TRP A 368 39.89 -2.09 2.79
C TRP A 368 40.68 -1.10 3.67
N ASN A 369 41.93 -0.82 3.33
CA ASN A 369 42.73 0.19 4.04
C ASN A 369 42.15 1.59 3.86
N TYR A 370 41.66 1.93 2.67
CA TYR A 370 40.97 3.19 2.41
C TYR A 370 39.72 3.34 3.30
N ALA A 371 38.91 2.29 3.43
CA ALA A 371 37.75 2.28 4.33
C ALA A 371 38.15 2.55 5.79
N ILE A 372 39.18 1.86 6.29
CA ILE A 372 39.69 2.04 7.66
C ILE A 372 40.20 3.46 7.90
N GLU A 373 41.02 3.99 6.99
CA GLU A 373 41.55 5.36 7.10
C GLU A 373 40.43 6.40 7.02
N THR A 374 39.42 6.17 6.18
CA THR A 374 38.24 7.02 6.08
C THR A 374 37.48 7.05 7.41
N MET A 375 37.22 5.90 8.03
CA MET A 375 36.56 5.83 9.35
C MET A 375 37.39 6.51 10.44
N LYS A 376 38.72 6.32 10.48
CA LYS A 376 39.62 6.97 11.45
C LYS A 376 39.56 8.50 11.40
N ARG A 377 39.50 9.09 10.20
CA ARG A 377 39.43 10.55 10.05
C ARG A 377 38.18 11.14 10.70
N TYR A 378 37.07 10.42 10.65
CA TYR A 378 35.81 10.88 11.22
C TYR A 378 35.70 10.63 12.73
N ASP A 379 36.33 9.58 13.26
CA ASP A 379 36.47 9.38 14.73
C ASP A 379 37.20 10.56 15.38
N ALA A 380 38.21 11.12 14.71
CA ALA A 380 38.98 12.26 15.18
C ALA A 380 38.20 13.59 15.21
N MET A 381 37.07 13.68 14.51
CA MET A 381 36.25 14.91 14.45
C MET A 381 35.35 15.10 15.69
N GLN A 382 35.36 14.18 16.67
CA GLN A 382 34.60 14.27 17.94
C GLN A 382 33.17 14.83 17.78
N VAL A 383 32.43 14.34 16.79
CA VAL A 383 31.03 14.74 16.57
C VAL A 383 30.18 14.10 17.67
N MET A 384 30.17 14.72 18.85
CA MET A 384 29.57 14.21 20.09
C MET A 384 28.06 13.90 20.01
N GLU A 385 27.35 14.36 18.99
CA GLU A 385 25.91 14.11 18.84
C GLU A 385 25.57 12.88 17.99
N PHE A 386 26.49 12.31 17.23
CA PHE A 386 26.19 11.15 16.37
C PHE A 386 27.37 10.19 16.20
N TYR A 387 27.55 9.27 17.15
CA TYR A 387 28.48 8.13 17.04
C TYR A 387 28.24 7.23 15.79
N MET A 388 27.13 7.42 15.06
CA MET A 388 26.72 6.61 13.90
C MET A 388 27.26 7.11 12.54
N VAL A 389 27.66 8.38 12.49
CA VAL A 389 27.92 9.11 11.24
C VAL A 389 29.20 8.66 10.50
N PRO A 390 30.34 8.44 11.18
CA PRO A 390 31.58 7.96 10.54
C PRO A 390 31.40 6.67 9.74
N ALA A 391 30.69 5.71 10.34
CA ALA A 391 30.51 4.37 9.80
C ALA A 391 29.53 4.37 8.62
N LEU A 392 28.36 4.99 8.77
CA LEU A 392 27.34 5.00 7.70
C LEU A 392 27.74 5.87 6.50
N LYS A 393 28.58 6.89 6.71
CA LYS A 393 29.10 7.74 5.61
C LYS A 393 29.94 6.94 4.60
N LEU A 394 30.61 5.86 5.02
CA LEU A 394 31.38 5.03 4.09
C LEU A 394 30.50 4.43 2.98
N SER A 395 29.26 4.03 3.29
CA SER A 395 28.31 3.55 2.28
C SER A 395 27.94 4.65 1.28
N TYR A 396 27.76 5.89 1.76
CA TYR A 396 27.56 7.05 0.90
C TYR A 396 28.78 7.38 0.03
N ASP A 397 30.00 7.33 0.59
CA ASP A 397 31.24 7.63 -0.13
C ASP A 397 31.52 6.61 -1.25
N ASN A 398 31.10 5.35 -1.04
CA ASN A 398 31.19 4.26 -2.00
C ASN A 398 30.09 4.25 -3.07
N LEU A 399 29.15 5.21 -3.07
CA LEU A 399 28.19 5.35 -4.16
C LEU A 399 28.91 5.59 -5.50
N PRO A 400 28.38 5.03 -6.60
CA PRO A 400 29.13 4.85 -7.85
C PRO A 400 29.55 6.17 -8.52
N ASN A 401 28.80 7.26 -8.30
CA ASN A 401 29.07 8.57 -8.86
C ASN A 401 28.42 9.69 -8.03
N ASP A 402 28.81 10.94 -8.31
CA ASP A 402 28.31 12.12 -7.59
C ASP A 402 26.82 12.38 -7.85
N ALA A 403 26.27 11.94 -8.99
CA ALA A 403 24.85 12.00 -9.27
C ALA A 403 24.05 11.15 -8.27
N MET A 404 24.49 9.91 -7.99
CA MET A 404 23.87 9.03 -7.00
C MET A 404 24.01 9.56 -5.58
N LYS A 405 25.15 10.17 -5.25
CA LYS A 405 25.32 10.89 -3.98
C LYS A 405 24.31 12.03 -3.85
N CYS A 406 24.10 12.81 -4.92
CA CYS A 406 23.08 13.85 -4.94
C CYS A 406 21.66 13.29 -4.84
N CYS A 407 21.34 12.20 -5.55
CA CYS A 407 20.05 11.51 -5.49
C CYS A 407 19.74 11.00 -4.08
N PHE A 408 20.74 10.42 -3.39
CA PHE A 408 20.63 10.03 -1.99
C PHE A 408 20.31 11.23 -1.10
N LEU A 409 21.09 12.32 -1.18
CA LEU A 409 20.85 13.51 -0.36
C LEU A 409 19.51 14.17 -0.68
N TYR A 410 19.05 14.10 -1.93
CA TYR A 410 17.73 14.59 -2.34
C TYR A 410 16.60 13.94 -1.55
N CYS A 411 16.71 12.64 -1.21
CA CYS A 411 15.69 11.93 -0.44
C CYS A 411 15.47 12.49 0.97
N CYS A 412 16.43 13.21 1.56
CA CYS A 412 16.23 13.82 2.88
C CYS A 412 15.22 14.99 2.88
N LEU A 413 14.82 15.48 1.69
CA LEU A 413 13.77 16.48 1.51
C LEU A 413 12.39 15.97 1.94
N TYR A 414 12.17 14.65 1.99
CA TYR A 414 10.92 14.04 2.45
C TYR A 414 10.93 13.82 3.97
N PRO A 415 9.77 13.85 4.66
CA PRO A 415 9.65 13.60 6.11
C PRO A 415 10.18 12.23 6.58
N ASP A 416 10.26 12.06 7.90
CA ASP A 416 10.61 10.79 8.53
C ASP A 416 9.51 9.77 8.20
N ASP A 417 9.91 8.53 7.93
CA ASP A 417 9.00 7.45 7.54
C ASP A 417 8.13 7.69 6.31
N TYR A 418 8.46 8.69 5.51
CA TYR A 418 7.68 9.02 4.33
C TYR A 418 7.91 7.98 3.21
N SER A 419 6.82 7.37 2.76
CA SER A 419 6.82 6.45 1.63
C SER A 419 6.79 7.23 0.31
N ILE A 420 7.91 7.19 -0.42
CA ILE A 420 8.13 7.96 -1.65
C ILE A 420 7.88 7.04 -2.85
N PRO A 421 6.92 7.35 -3.74
CA PRO A 421 6.75 6.60 -4.98
C PRO A 421 8.01 6.64 -5.84
N LYS A 422 8.54 5.48 -6.23
CA LYS A 422 9.81 5.37 -6.98
C LYS A 422 9.80 6.19 -8.26
N LYS A 423 8.71 6.08 -9.04
CA LYS A 423 8.56 6.79 -10.33
C LYS A 423 8.63 8.29 -10.15
N ARG A 424 7.91 8.83 -9.17
CA ARG A 424 7.90 10.27 -8.89
C ARG A 424 9.27 10.78 -8.47
N LEU A 425 9.99 10.01 -7.64
CA LEU A 425 11.34 10.35 -7.21
C LEU A 425 12.30 10.47 -8.40
N VAL A 426 12.27 9.50 -9.33
CA VAL A 426 13.08 9.53 -10.56
C VAL A 426 12.71 10.72 -11.45
N GLU A 427 11.42 11.03 -11.60
CA GLU A 427 10.96 12.18 -12.39
C GLU A 427 11.51 13.51 -11.84
N TYR A 428 11.54 13.66 -10.52
CA TYR A 428 12.13 14.83 -9.87
C TYR A 428 13.64 14.90 -10.06
N TRP A 429 14.37 13.79 -9.88
CA TRP A 429 15.81 13.74 -10.15
C TRP A 429 16.14 14.07 -11.61
N PHE A 430 15.35 13.56 -12.55
CA PHE A 430 15.48 13.85 -13.97
C PHE A 430 15.23 15.35 -14.27
N CYS A 431 14.20 15.94 -13.68
CA CYS A 431 13.85 17.34 -13.93
C CYS A 431 14.82 18.34 -13.26
N GLU A 432 15.37 18.03 -12.09
CA GLU A 432 16.45 18.85 -11.50
C GLU A 432 17.77 18.71 -12.30
N GLY A 433 17.90 17.65 -13.09
CA GLY A 433 19.09 17.34 -13.88
C GLY A 433 20.16 16.61 -13.07
N LEU A 434 19.76 15.75 -12.14
CA LEU A 434 20.66 14.79 -11.49
C LEU A 434 20.96 13.60 -12.39
N LEU A 435 20.00 13.25 -13.26
CA LEU A 435 20.11 12.13 -14.19
C LEU A 435 20.33 12.62 -15.64
N ASN A 436 21.27 13.56 -15.83
CA ASN A 436 21.54 14.19 -17.13
C ASN A 436 22.11 13.24 -18.20
N GLU A 437 22.52 12.03 -17.80
CA GLU A 437 22.92 10.96 -18.72
C GLU A 437 21.76 10.42 -19.56
N TYR A 438 20.51 10.67 -19.15
CA TYR A 438 19.32 10.30 -19.91
C TYR A 438 18.72 11.53 -20.61
N ASP A 439 18.40 11.38 -21.90
CA ASP A 439 17.66 12.38 -22.66
C ASP A 439 16.14 12.30 -22.44
N ARG A 440 15.64 11.09 -22.14
CA ARG A 440 14.21 10.80 -21.92
C ARG A 440 13.96 10.23 -20.53
N VAL A 441 12.90 10.70 -19.90
CA VAL A 441 12.49 10.18 -18.59
C VAL A 441 12.06 8.71 -18.61
N SER A 442 11.54 8.22 -19.73
CA SER A 442 11.23 6.79 -19.90
C SER A 442 12.46 5.93 -19.69
N ASP A 443 13.61 6.41 -20.17
CA ASP A 443 14.86 5.68 -20.13
C ASP A 443 15.41 5.69 -18.69
N ALA A 444 15.34 6.85 -18.03
CA ALA A 444 15.63 7.00 -16.60
C ALA A 444 14.73 6.10 -15.70
N GLN A 445 13.46 5.91 -16.06
CA GLN A 445 12.54 5.05 -15.30
C GLN A 445 12.75 3.56 -15.56
N MET A 446 13.13 3.18 -16.79
CA MET A 446 13.40 1.78 -17.14
C MET A 446 14.71 1.29 -16.55
N GLN A 447 15.68 2.19 -16.33
CA GLN A 447 16.94 1.89 -15.69
C GLN A 447 16.78 1.93 -14.16
N SER A 448 16.22 0.86 -13.60
CA SER A 448 16.04 0.66 -12.13
C SER A 448 17.35 0.76 -11.33
N ASN A 449 18.51 0.83 -11.99
CA ASN A 449 19.83 0.75 -11.37
C ASN A 449 20.06 1.84 -10.32
N ASP A 450 19.58 3.07 -10.54
CA ASP A 450 19.87 4.19 -9.62
C ASP A 450 19.22 3.98 -8.24
N ILE A 451 17.92 3.68 -8.19
CA ILE A 451 17.23 3.35 -6.94
C ILE A 451 17.73 2.01 -6.39
N SER A 452 18.00 1.04 -7.27
CA SER A 452 18.50 -0.28 -6.84
C SER A 452 19.87 -0.16 -6.18
N SER A 453 20.76 0.73 -6.65
CA SER A 453 22.05 1.02 -6.01
C SER A 453 21.87 1.57 -4.61
N LEU A 454 20.93 2.49 -4.39
CA LEU A 454 20.62 3.03 -3.05
C LEU A 454 20.01 1.98 -2.12
N LEU A 455 19.14 1.10 -2.64
CA LEU A 455 18.57 -0.03 -1.89
C LEU A 455 19.63 -1.08 -1.53
N ASN A 456 20.49 -1.43 -2.49
CA ASN A 456 21.59 -2.39 -2.29
C ASN A 456 22.60 -1.87 -1.27
N ALA A 457 22.85 -0.55 -1.25
CA ALA A 457 23.70 0.12 -0.28
C ALA A 457 23.05 0.33 1.11
N CYS A 458 21.81 -0.13 1.33
CA CYS A 458 21.00 0.12 2.54
C CYS A 458 20.81 1.60 2.88
N LEU A 459 20.94 2.49 1.89
CA LEU A 459 20.72 3.92 2.05
C LEU A 459 19.23 4.29 1.84
N LEU A 460 18.48 3.38 1.22
CA LEU A 460 17.02 3.38 1.18
C LEU A 460 16.51 1.97 1.52
N GLU A 461 15.26 1.88 1.94
CA GLU A 461 14.53 0.63 2.18
C GLU A 461 13.23 0.59 1.36
N ASN A 462 12.64 -0.61 1.23
CA ASN A 462 11.37 -0.76 0.54
C ASN A 462 10.23 -0.12 1.36
N GLY A 463 9.52 0.83 0.77
CA GLY A 463 8.41 1.55 1.40
C GLY A 463 7.05 0.86 1.24
N GLY A 464 7.02 -0.33 0.66
CA GLY A 464 5.79 -1.03 0.29
C GLY A 464 5.21 -0.53 -1.02
N GLU A 465 3.89 -0.62 -1.16
CA GLU A 465 3.17 -0.26 -2.38
C GLU A 465 2.00 0.67 -2.05
N ILE A 466 1.88 1.76 -2.80
CA ILE A 466 0.77 2.71 -2.69
C ILE A 466 0.08 2.79 -4.05
N HIS A 467 -1.20 2.41 -4.12
CA HIS A 467 -2.01 2.46 -5.34
C HIS A 467 -1.42 1.75 -6.57
N GLY A 468 -0.73 0.60 -6.39
CA GLY A 468 -0.08 -0.08 -7.52
C GLY A 468 1.35 0.37 -7.79
N GLU A 469 1.87 1.36 -7.05
CA GLU A 469 3.19 1.92 -7.25
C GLU A 469 4.14 1.57 -6.10
N GLU A 470 5.24 0.90 -6.44
CA GLU A 470 6.32 0.61 -5.50
C GLU A 470 6.91 1.90 -4.92
N CYS A 471 7.15 1.87 -3.62
CA CYS A 471 7.69 2.99 -2.88
C CYS A 471 9.04 2.65 -2.25
N VAL A 472 9.80 3.69 -1.93
CA VAL A 472 11.01 3.62 -1.10
C VAL A 472 10.86 4.53 0.10
N LYS A 473 11.60 4.23 1.15
CA LYS A 473 11.66 5.02 2.38
C LYS A 473 13.12 5.19 2.78
N MET A 474 13.42 6.27 3.49
CA MET A 474 14.71 6.50 4.12
C MET A 474 14.58 6.23 5.62
N HIS A 475 15.41 5.34 6.15
CA HIS A 475 15.47 5.06 7.59
C HIS A 475 15.93 6.33 8.34
N ASP A 476 15.37 6.60 9.51
CA ASP A 476 15.62 7.82 10.29
C ASP A 476 17.12 8.11 10.56
N ALA A 477 17.92 7.12 10.96
CA ALA A 477 19.36 7.24 11.15
C ALA A 477 20.14 7.53 9.85
N ILE A 478 19.65 7.04 8.71
CA ILE A 478 20.23 7.33 7.39
C ILE A 478 19.86 8.75 6.95
N ARG A 479 18.65 9.21 7.29
CA ARG A 479 18.24 10.60 7.08
C ARG A 479 19.04 11.57 7.95
N ASP A 480 19.31 11.20 9.21
CA ASP A 480 20.19 11.95 10.11
C ASP A 480 21.60 12.07 9.51
N LEU A 481 22.14 10.97 8.93
CA LEU A 481 23.39 11.01 8.17
C LEU A 481 23.30 11.98 6.98
N ALA A 482 22.25 11.90 6.17
CA ALA A 482 22.09 12.80 5.02
C ALA A 482 22.03 14.28 5.45
N TYR A 483 21.35 14.58 6.56
CA TYR A 483 21.36 15.91 7.15
C TYR A 483 22.75 16.35 7.60
N TRP A 484 23.49 15.47 8.25
CA TRP A 484 24.84 15.78 8.67
C TRP A 484 25.76 16.04 7.46
N ILE A 485 25.67 15.22 6.41
CA ILE A 485 26.46 15.41 5.17
C ILE A 485 26.13 16.77 4.53
N THR A 486 24.84 17.08 4.37
CA THR A 486 24.38 18.34 3.76
C THR A 486 24.83 19.57 4.56
N ARG A 487 24.87 19.49 5.89
CA ARG A 487 25.25 20.61 6.76
C ARG A 487 26.76 20.79 6.94
N HIS A 488 27.56 19.73 6.82
CA HIS A 488 28.98 19.78 7.17
C HIS A 488 29.95 19.60 6.00
N PHE A 489 29.57 18.90 4.93
CA PHE A 489 30.45 18.59 3.79
C PHE A 489 30.04 19.33 2.53
N GLU A 490 28.73 19.40 2.28
CA GLU A 490 28.15 19.98 1.06
C GLU A 490 27.71 21.44 1.24
N ALA A 491 27.90 22.01 2.43
CA ALA A 491 27.33 23.29 2.88
C ALA A 491 27.69 24.52 2.04
N LYS A 492 28.77 24.46 1.24
CA LYS A 492 29.22 25.58 0.39
C LYS A 492 28.63 25.55 -1.02
N GLU A 493 28.22 24.40 -1.56
CA GLU A 493 27.78 24.26 -2.96
C GLU A 493 26.36 23.67 -3.12
N ASN A 494 25.83 23.01 -2.09
CA ASN A 494 24.55 22.32 -2.09
C ASN A 494 23.81 22.53 -0.76
N ASN A 495 23.50 23.78 -0.38
CA ASN A 495 22.82 24.05 0.89
C ASN A 495 21.34 23.58 0.86
N PHE A 496 20.93 22.83 1.89
CA PHE A 496 19.57 22.32 2.05
C PHE A 496 18.85 23.04 3.19
N PHE A 497 17.57 23.37 2.97
CA PHE A 497 16.66 23.80 4.03
C PHE A 497 15.48 22.83 4.12
N VAL A 498 15.41 22.06 5.20
CA VAL A 498 14.35 21.06 5.36
C VAL A 498 13.59 21.26 6.67
N ARG A 499 12.28 21.49 6.51
CA ARG A 499 11.27 21.57 7.56
C ARG A 499 10.04 20.77 7.15
N ALA A 500 10.25 19.64 6.49
CA ALA A 500 9.18 18.73 6.09
C ALA A 500 8.60 17.98 7.30
N GLY A 501 7.28 17.94 7.45
CA GLY A 501 6.60 17.27 8.59
C GLY A 501 6.65 18.06 9.91
N ALA A 502 7.28 19.23 9.94
CA ALA A 502 7.62 19.94 11.18
C ALA A 502 6.42 20.57 11.93
N GLN A 503 5.18 20.29 11.53
CA GLN A 503 3.95 20.83 12.11
C GLN A 503 3.89 22.37 12.11
N LEU A 504 4.40 22.99 11.04
CA LEU A 504 4.38 24.44 10.88
C LEU A 504 2.98 24.93 10.50
N TYR A 505 2.53 26.01 11.14
CA TYR A 505 1.27 26.71 10.82
C TYR A 505 1.53 28.01 10.05
N GLU A 506 2.74 28.56 10.18
CA GLU A 506 3.16 29.82 9.59
C GLU A 506 4.34 29.61 8.63
N GLU A 507 4.50 30.55 7.70
CA GLU A 507 5.65 30.61 6.79
C GLU A 507 6.97 30.71 7.60
N PRO A 508 7.98 29.85 7.33
CA PRO A 508 9.27 29.94 8.01
C PRO A 508 10.00 31.26 7.71
N ASP A 509 10.97 31.63 8.56
CA ASP A 509 11.80 32.83 8.35
C ASP A 509 12.55 32.77 7.01
N VAL A 510 12.10 33.61 6.07
CA VAL A 510 12.61 33.71 4.71
C VAL A 510 14.05 34.19 4.62
N LYS A 511 14.59 34.84 5.68
CA LYS A 511 16.00 35.28 5.70
C LYS A 511 16.96 34.11 5.65
N ALA A 512 16.55 32.93 6.12
CA ALA A 512 17.37 31.73 6.10
C ALA A 512 17.51 31.11 4.70
N TRP A 513 16.84 31.64 3.67
CA TRP A 513 16.69 30.97 2.37
C TRP A 513 17.67 31.44 1.28
N GLU A 514 18.44 32.51 1.52
CA GLU A 514 19.23 33.18 0.49
C GLU A 514 20.28 32.29 -0.20
N SER A 515 20.93 31.42 0.58
CA SER A 515 21.94 30.49 0.06
C SER A 515 21.39 29.10 -0.27
N VAL A 516 20.09 28.87 -0.11
CA VAL A 516 19.49 27.52 -0.22
C VAL A 516 19.34 27.11 -1.68
N LYS A 517 19.78 25.88 -1.98
CA LYS A 517 19.66 25.25 -3.30
C LYS A 517 18.50 24.27 -3.38
N ARG A 518 18.20 23.55 -2.30
CA ARG A 518 17.05 22.64 -2.21
C ARG A 518 16.28 22.88 -0.92
N MET A 519 14.97 23.08 -1.06
CA MET A 519 14.10 23.45 0.04
C MET A 519 12.88 22.54 0.09
N SER A 520 12.55 22.08 1.29
CA SER A 520 11.32 21.35 1.52
C SER A 520 10.63 21.84 2.79
N VAL A 521 9.40 22.33 2.60
CA VAL A 521 8.45 22.75 3.64
C VAL A 521 7.13 21.97 3.46
N MET A 522 7.20 20.80 2.84
CA MET A 522 6.05 19.93 2.60
C MET A 522 5.49 19.30 3.89
N ALA A 523 4.28 18.74 3.82
CA ALA A 523 3.64 18.02 4.93
C ALA A 523 3.53 18.87 6.21
N ASN A 524 3.09 20.13 6.07
CA ASN A 524 2.83 21.05 7.18
C ASN A 524 1.37 21.55 7.14
N LYS A 525 1.02 22.54 7.95
CA LYS A 525 -0.33 23.13 8.05
C LYS A 525 -0.33 24.61 7.66
N ILE A 526 0.60 25.01 6.78
CA ILE A 526 0.74 26.40 6.33
C ILE A 526 -0.42 26.73 5.39
N LYS A 527 -1.07 27.87 5.64
CA LYS A 527 -2.20 28.36 4.83
C LYS A 527 -1.83 29.50 3.89
N VAL A 528 -0.86 30.33 4.27
CA VAL A 528 -0.51 31.55 3.54
C VAL A 528 1.00 31.65 3.40
N LEU A 529 1.47 31.89 2.18
CA LEU A 529 2.83 32.31 1.88
C LEU A 529 2.77 33.76 1.38
N LYS A 530 3.13 34.71 2.24
CA LYS A 530 2.91 36.15 2.01
C LYS A 530 4.21 36.87 1.66
N GLU A 531 5.33 36.39 2.15
CA GLU A 531 6.62 37.04 1.98
C GLU A 531 7.13 36.94 0.54
N THR A 532 8.18 37.69 0.24
CA THR A 532 8.87 37.67 -1.06
C THR A 532 10.32 37.25 -0.84
N PRO A 533 10.58 35.95 -0.64
CA PRO A 533 11.90 35.44 -0.29
C PRO A 533 12.90 35.65 -1.44
N LYS A 534 14.13 36.00 -1.10
CA LYS A 534 15.24 36.08 -2.05
C LYS A 534 15.98 34.76 -2.05
N CYS A 535 15.78 33.92 -3.06
CA CYS A 535 16.41 32.60 -3.15
C CYS A 535 17.06 32.41 -4.53
N PRO A 536 18.13 33.17 -4.85
CA PRO A 536 18.70 33.20 -6.20
C PRO A 536 19.22 31.83 -6.65
N ASN A 537 19.67 30.98 -5.72
CA ASN A 537 20.29 29.68 -6.01
C ASN A 537 19.31 28.50 -5.94
N LEU A 538 18.03 28.74 -5.63
CA LEU A 538 17.06 27.68 -5.37
C LEU A 538 16.74 26.92 -6.66
N ARG A 539 16.89 25.59 -6.62
CA ARG A 539 16.59 24.66 -7.72
C ARG A 539 15.35 23.81 -7.44
N THR A 540 15.14 23.43 -6.18
CA THR A 540 14.01 22.59 -5.79
C THR A 540 13.25 23.19 -4.63
N LEU A 541 11.94 23.25 -4.77
CA LEU A 541 11.02 23.74 -3.75
C LEU A 541 9.83 22.79 -3.61
N PHE A 542 9.75 22.11 -2.47
CA PHE A 542 8.60 21.27 -2.10
C PHE A 542 7.70 21.99 -1.11
N LEU A 543 6.47 22.26 -1.54
CA LEU A 543 5.38 22.87 -0.76
C LEU A 543 4.15 21.95 -0.68
N SER A 544 4.29 20.69 -1.11
CA SER A 544 3.19 19.74 -1.17
C SER A 544 2.63 19.37 0.20
N GLN A 545 1.39 18.88 0.24
CA GLN A 545 0.70 18.45 1.47
C GLN A 545 0.69 19.54 2.56
N ASN A 546 0.35 20.76 2.17
CA ASN A 546 0.04 21.85 3.09
C ASN A 546 -1.47 22.14 3.06
N GLU A 547 -1.88 23.18 3.78
CA GLU A 547 -3.23 23.74 3.72
C GLU A 547 -3.26 25.05 2.91
N LEU A 548 -2.36 25.20 1.92
CA LEU A 548 -2.19 26.48 1.22
C LEU A 548 -3.49 26.95 0.60
N GLU A 549 -3.88 28.17 0.95
CA GLU A 549 -5.04 28.90 0.44
C GLU A 549 -4.57 30.04 -0.48
N VAL A 550 -3.50 30.73 -0.07
CA VAL A 550 -2.96 31.90 -0.76
C VAL A 550 -1.43 31.82 -0.84
N ILE A 551 -0.89 32.09 -2.04
CA ILE A 551 0.53 32.36 -2.27
C ILE A 551 0.60 33.76 -2.89
N SER A 552 1.42 34.65 -2.34
CA SER A 552 1.57 36.01 -2.86
C SER A 552 2.14 36.01 -4.28
N ASP A 553 1.73 36.98 -5.11
CA ASP A 553 2.23 37.07 -6.50
C ASP A 553 3.74 37.31 -6.55
N GLY A 554 4.30 37.93 -5.51
CA GLY A 554 5.74 38.19 -5.36
C GLY A 554 6.55 36.99 -4.87
N PHE A 555 5.92 35.93 -4.35
CA PHE A 555 6.65 34.82 -3.69
C PHE A 555 7.76 34.20 -4.56
N PHE A 556 7.51 34.04 -5.86
CA PHE A 556 8.45 33.42 -6.80
C PHE A 556 9.40 34.41 -7.49
N GLN A 557 9.30 35.71 -7.20
CA GLN A 557 9.96 36.77 -7.95
C GLN A 557 11.49 36.64 -7.99
N PHE A 558 12.09 36.15 -6.91
CA PHE A 558 13.55 36.07 -6.77
C PHE A 558 14.06 34.61 -6.72
N MET A 559 13.49 33.75 -7.59
CA MET A 559 13.86 32.33 -7.74
C MET A 559 14.17 31.94 -9.20
N PRO A 560 15.08 32.65 -9.90
CA PRO A 560 15.27 32.51 -11.35
C PRO A 560 15.79 31.14 -11.80
N HIS A 561 16.38 30.36 -10.88
CA HIS A 561 16.98 29.05 -11.17
C HIS A 561 16.14 27.86 -10.72
N LEU A 562 14.89 28.09 -10.29
CA LEU A 562 14.02 27.02 -9.83
C LEU A 562 13.72 26.05 -10.99
N THR A 563 14.01 24.77 -10.78
CA THR A 563 13.83 23.68 -11.75
C THR A 563 12.69 22.74 -11.37
N VAL A 564 12.45 22.52 -10.07
CA VAL A 564 11.40 21.64 -9.56
C VAL A 564 10.52 22.40 -8.57
N LEU A 565 9.23 22.47 -8.85
CA LEU A 565 8.21 23.04 -7.97
C LEU A 565 7.09 22.02 -7.76
N ASP A 566 6.95 21.57 -6.51
CA ASP A 566 5.87 20.68 -6.09
C ASP A 566 4.88 21.44 -5.20
N LEU A 567 3.69 21.72 -5.73
CA LEU A 567 2.56 22.33 -5.03
C LEU A 567 1.44 21.31 -4.75
N SER A 568 1.69 20.02 -4.99
CA SER A 568 0.67 19.00 -4.97
C SER A 568 -0.02 18.85 -3.61
N ARG A 569 -1.25 18.32 -3.61
CA ARG A 569 -2.04 18.04 -2.40
C ARG A 569 -2.31 19.29 -1.53
N ASN A 570 -2.43 20.46 -2.17
CA ASN A 570 -2.95 21.69 -1.56
C ASN A 570 -4.39 21.95 -2.03
N LEU A 571 -5.35 21.19 -1.50
CA LEU A 571 -6.74 21.18 -1.98
C LEU A 571 -7.45 22.54 -1.87
N ARG A 572 -6.98 23.43 -0.97
CA ARG A 572 -7.55 24.76 -0.78
C ARG A 572 -6.91 25.85 -1.65
N LEU A 573 -5.83 25.54 -2.38
CA LEU A 573 -5.16 26.50 -3.24
C LEU A 573 -5.97 26.65 -4.52
N ARG A 574 -6.71 27.78 -4.66
CA ARG A 574 -7.66 27.98 -5.77
C ARG A 574 -7.10 28.78 -6.93
N VAL A 575 -6.07 29.57 -6.68
CA VAL A 575 -5.47 30.47 -7.67
C VAL A 575 -3.97 30.26 -7.68
N LEU A 576 -3.42 30.05 -8.87
CA LEU A 576 -1.99 30.02 -9.09
C LEU A 576 -1.46 31.48 -9.10
N PRO A 577 -0.37 31.85 -8.40
CA PRO A 577 0.14 33.22 -8.38
C PRO A 577 0.82 33.65 -9.71
N GLU A 578 0.87 34.94 -9.98
CA GLU A 578 1.40 35.49 -11.23
C GLU A 578 2.90 35.22 -11.42
N GLY A 579 3.65 35.34 -10.33
CA GLY A 579 5.11 35.18 -10.29
C GLY A 579 5.62 33.83 -10.82
N ILE A 580 4.78 32.78 -10.88
CA ILE A 580 5.17 31.49 -11.46
C ILE A 580 5.59 31.61 -12.93
N SER A 581 5.02 32.57 -13.66
CA SER A 581 5.41 32.82 -15.06
C SER A 581 6.84 33.36 -15.22
N GLN A 582 7.50 33.73 -14.12
CA GLN A 582 8.89 34.21 -14.11
C GLN A 582 9.91 33.08 -13.96
N LEU A 583 9.45 31.86 -13.64
CA LEU A 583 10.28 30.68 -13.39
C LEU A 583 10.77 30.05 -14.71
N ILE A 584 11.49 30.80 -15.54
CA ILE A 584 11.90 30.38 -16.90
C ILE A 584 12.81 29.14 -16.94
N CYS A 585 13.40 28.76 -15.81
CA CYS A 585 14.21 27.54 -15.65
C CYS A 585 13.40 26.31 -15.22
N LEU A 586 12.10 26.46 -14.96
CA LEU A 586 11.28 25.39 -14.42
C LEU A 586 11.17 24.22 -15.41
N GLN A 587 11.46 23.02 -14.91
CA GLN A 587 11.40 21.76 -15.66
C GLN A 587 10.31 20.83 -15.12
N CYS A 588 9.97 20.92 -13.83
CA CYS A 588 8.89 20.15 -13.21
C CYS A 588 7.92 21.09 -12.49
N LEU A 589 6.64 20.95 -12.82
CA LEU A 589 5.54 21.61 -12.12
C LEU A 589 4.48 20.56 -11.76
N ASP A 590 4.37 20.24 -10.48
CA ASP A 590 3.32 19.36 -9.96
C ASP A 590 2.23 20.20 -9.28
N LEU A 591 1.03 20.20 -9.88
CA LEU A 591 -0.18 20.84 -9.38
C LEU A 591 -1.24 19.81 -8.98
N SER A 592 -0.89 18.53 -8.92
CA SER A 592 -1.85 17.47 -8.66
C SER A 592 -2.55 17.63 -7.30
N TYR A 593 -3.81 17.23 -7.19
CA TYR A 593 -4.60 17.40 -5.97
C TYR A 593 -4.66 18.84 -5.43
N THR A 594 -4.58 19.85 -6.30
CA THR A 594 -4.85 21.25 -5.93
C THR A 594 -6.28 21.68 -6.26
N GLY A 595 -6.74 22.73 -5.61
CA GLY A 595 -8.06 23.33 -5.84
C GLY A 595 -8.10 24.33 -7.00
N ILE A 596 -7.05 24.44 -7.82
CA ILE A 596 -6.90 25.51 -8.80
C ILE A 596 -7.95 25.37 -9.89
N SER A 597 -8.69 26.46 -10.15
CA SER A 597 -9.79 26.44 -11.12
C SER A 597 -9.37 26.75 -12.56
N GLU A 598 -8.30 27.52 -12.76
CA GLU A 598 -7.85 27.93 -14.09
C GLU A 598 -6.32 27.98 -14.17
N LEU A 599 -5.76 27.46 -15.27
CA LEU A 599 -4.35 27.70 -15.60
C LEU A 599 -4.20 29.06 -16.27
N ARG A 600 -3.15 29.80 -15.91
CA ARG A 600 -2.85 31.11 -16.49
C ARG A 600 -2.12 30.96 -17.83
N ILE A 601 -2.49 31.77 -18.83
CA ILE A 601 -1.81 31.77 -20.14
C ILE A 601 -0.33 32.21 -20.03
N GLY A 602 0.02 32.96 -18.98
CA GLY A 602 1.41 33.37 -18.68
C GLY A 602 2.38 32.21 -18.51
N LEU A 603 1.88 31.02 -18.16
CA LEU A 603 2.69 29.80 -18.05
C LEU A 603 3.36 29.40 -19.37
N LYS A 604 2.91 29.90 -20.53
CA LYS A 604 3.59 29.69 -21.84
C LYS A 604 5.06 30.13 -21.87
N SER A 605 5.48 30.94 -20.90
CA SER A 605 6.87 31.36 -20.67
C SER A 605 7.79 30.22 -20.21
N LEU A 606 7.24 29.15 -19.62
CA LEU A 606 7.96 28.01 -19.06
C LEU A 606 8.45 27.04 -20.15
N ARG A 607 9.32 27.53 -21.06
CA ARG A 607 9.75 26.79 -22.25
C ARG A 607 10.63 25.57 -21.96
N LYS A 608 11.17 25.45 -20.75
CA LYS A 608 11.99 24.31 -20.32
C LYS A 608 11.19 23.22 -19.61
N LEU A 609 9.88 23.37 -19.49
CA LEU A 609 9.02 22.44 -18.76
C LEU A 609 9.06 21.05 -19.41
N LYS A 610 9.52 20.06 -18.64
CA LYS A 610 9.59 18.63 -19.00
C LYS A 610 8.45 17.83 -18.40
N MET A 611 7.95 18.22 -17.22
CA MET A 611 6.86 17.56 -16.52
C MET A 611 5.79 18.57 -16.09
N LEU A 612 4.53 18.25 -16.40
CA LEU A 612 3.35 18.93 -15.89
C LEU A 612 2.34 17.89 -15.39
N ASP A 613 2.04 17.92 -14.09
CA ASP A 613 0.99 17.08 -13.50
C ASP A 613 -0.20 17.92 -13.02
N LEU A 614 -1.37 17.62 -13.59
CA LEU A 614 -2.67 18.23 -13.32
C LEU A 614 -3.68 17.23 -12.76
N SER A 615 -3.22 16.07 -12.32
CA SER A 615 -4.08 14.96 -11.88
C SER A 615 -4.84 15.33 -10.61
N TYR A 616 -6.07 14.86 -10.49
CA TYR A 616 -6.97 15.04 -9.35
C TYR A 616 -7.28 16.51 -9.02
N MET A 617 -7.13 17.42 -10.00
CA MET A 617 -7.58 18.81 -9.90
C MET A 617 -9.07 18.92 -10.19
N HIS A 618 -9.93 18.48 -9.26
CA HIS A 618 -11.38 18.39 -9.47
C HIS A 618 -12.07 19.73 -9.80
N ASN A 619 -11.47 20.85 -9.39
CA ASN A 619 -12.00 22.19 -9.64
C ASN A 619 -11.50 22.83 -10.94
N LEU A 620 -10.58 22.19 -11.67
CA LEU A 620 -9.99 22.74 -12.89
C LEU A 620 -11.07 22.83 -13.99
N ARG A 621 -11.40 24.06 -14.37
CA ARG A 621 -12.43 24.40 -15.36
C ARG A 621 -11.85 24.95 -16.65
N LYS A 622 -10.68 25.59 -16.60
CA LYS A 622 -10.06 26.24 -17.76
C LYS A 622 -8.59 25.89 -17.92
N ILE A 623 -8.25 25.39 -19.10
CA ILE A 623 -6.89 25.39 -19.62
C ILE A 623 -6.91 26.24 -20.90
N PRO A 624 -6.17 27.36 -20.97
CA PRO A 624 -6.13 28.21 -22.15
C PRO A 624 -5.65 27.45 -23.39
N GLN A 625 -6.26 27.75 -24.54
CA GLN A 625 -5.76 27.28 -25.84
C GLN A 625 -4.34 27.76 -26.09
N HIS A 626 -3.56 26.93 -26.79
CA HIS A 626 -2.15 27.06 -27.09
C HIS A 626 -1.21 27.00 -25.88
N LEU A 627 -1.72 26.77 -24.67
CA LEU A 627 -0.87 26.69 -23.49
C LEU A 627 -0.04 25.40 -23.50
N ILE A 628 -0.68 24.24 -23.61
CA ILE A 628 0.01 22.94 -23.49
C ILE A 628 0.97 22.72 -24.66
N SER A 629 0.55 23.06 -25.89
CA SER A 629 1.39 23.00 -27.10
C SER A 629 2.60 23.93 -27.06
N SER A 630 2.60 24.96 -26.20
CA SER A 630 3.76 25.85 -26.03
C SER A 630 4.93 25.17 -25.28
N PHE A 631 4.69 24.08 -24.55
CA PHE A 631 5.71 23.35 -23.79
C PHE A 631 6.48 22.36 -24.69
N SER A 632 7.29 22.87 -25.62
CA SER A 632 8.00 22.03 -26.60
C SER A 632 8.98 21.01 -26.00
N GLN A 633 9.36 21.17 -24.73
CA GLN A 633 10.24 20.26 -23.99
C GLN A 633 9.49 19.21 -23.16
N LEU A 634 8.16 19.24 -23.17
CA LEU A 634 7.33 18.40 -22.32
C LEU A 634 7.49 16.92 -22.68
N GLN A 635 7.86 16.12 -21.68
CA GLN A 635 8.01 14.68 -21.77
C GLN A 635 6.93 13.94 -20.97
N ILE A 636 6.45 14.54 -19.88
CA ILE A 636 5.45 13.97 -18.98
C ILE A 636 4.26 14.91 -18.90
N PHE A 637 3.09 14.40 -19.28
CA PHE A 637 1.82 15.08 -19.07
C PHE A 637 0.81 14.13 -18.41
N LEU A 638 0.36 14.52 -17.22
CA LEU A 638 -0.58 13.74 -16.41
C LEU A 638 -1.82 14.59 -16.11
N MET A 639 -3.00 14.06 -16.42
CA MET A 639 -4.28 14.72 -16.17
C MET A 639 -5.38 13.68 -15.93
N TRP A 640 -5.29 12.99 -14.78
CA TRP A 640 -6.26 11.98 -14.34
C TRP A 640 -7.33 12.61 -13.43
N TRP A 641 -8.63 12.36 -13.62
CA TRP A 641 -9.71 12.79 -12.69
C TRP A 641 -9.75 14.31 -12.39
N SER A 642 -9.31 15.13 -13.33
CA SER A 642 -9.38 16.59 -13.27
C SER A 642 -10.76 17.09 -13.73
N GLY A 643 -11.17 18.28 -13.27
CA GLY A 643 -12.48 18.87 -13.52
C GLY A 643 -12.84 19.02 -15.01
N CYS A 644 -14.15 19.05 -15.27
CA CYS A 644 -14.72 19.26 -16.60
C CYS A 644 -15.29 20.69 -16.69
N GLY A 645 -14.77 21.48 -17.62
CA GLY A 645 -15.36 22.77 -17.96
C GLY A 645 -16.53 22.60 -18.91
N ASP A 646 -17.76 22.55 -18.38
CA ASP A 646 -19.00 22.59 -19.19
C ASP A 646 -19.40 24.03 -19.60
N TYR A 647 -18.59 25.02 -19.24
CA TYR A 647 -18.83 26.41 -19.63
C TYR A 647 -18.39 26.62 -21.09
N PRO A 648 -19.29 27.09 -21.98
CA PRO A 648 -18.93 27.39 -23.36
C PRO A 648 -17.89 28.51 -23.40
N ASN A 649 -16.67 28.13 -23.78
CA ASN A 649 -15.56 29.04 -23.98
C ASN A 649 -14.66 28.48 -25.08
N GLU A 650 -14.53 29.20 -26.18
CA GLU A 650 -13.71 28.77 -27.31
C GLU A 650 -12.23 28.65 -26.94
N ASP A 651 -11.74 29.51 -26.05
CA ASP A 651 -10.35 29.55 -25.56
C ASP A 651 -10.03 28.48 -24.50
N ASN A 652 -10.95 27.54 -24.23
CA ASN A 652 -10.77 26.49 -23.23
C ASN A 652 -10.59 25.12 -23.89
N VAL A 653 -9.43 24.47 -23.67
CA VAL A 653 -9.16 23.15 -24.25
C VAL A 653 -9.89 22.01 -23.53
N LEU A 654 -10.51 22.29 -22.38
CA LEU A 654 -11.37 21.33 -21.68
C LEU A 654 -12.80 21.27 -22.25
N TYR A 655 -13.17 22.23 -23.10
CA TYR A 655 -14.49 22.31 -23.73
C TYR A 655 -14.63 21.34 -24.92
N GLY A 656 -15.79 20.71 -25.06
CA GLY A 656 -16.11 19.85 -26.21
C GLY A 656 -15.47 18.45 -26.19
N GLY A 657 -15.14 17.91 -25.01
CA GLY A 657 -14.55 16.58 -24.86
C GLY A 657 -13.02 16.60 -24.81
N ASN A 658 -12.35 15.60 -25.39
CA ASN A 658 -10.88 15.49 -25.39
C ASN A 658 -10.22 16.01 -26.67
N GLU A 659 -10.98 16.44 -27.69
CA GLU A 659 -10.44 16.75 -29.02
C GLU A 659 -9.46 17.93 -29.01
N LYS A 660 -9.83 19.05 -28.37
CA LYS A 660 -8.96 20.22 -28.25
C LYS A 660 -7.69 19.91 -27.47
N LEU A 661 -7.81 19.20 -26.35
CA LEU A 661 -6.66 18.75 -25.56
C LEU A 661 -5.75 17.82 -26.37
N ILE A 662 -6.31 16.87 -27.12
CA ILE A 662 -5.53 16.01 -28.03
C ILE A 662 -4.86 16.86 -29.11
N GLY A 663 -5.52 17.90 -29.61
CA GLY A 663 -4.94 18.87 -30.55
C GLY A 663 -3.70 19.56 -30.00
N GLU A 664 -3.73 20.00 -28.74
CA GLU A 664 -2.56 20.58 -28.07
C GLU A 664 -1.39 19.58 -27.95
N LEU A 665 -1.70 18.31 -27.65
CA LEU A 665 -0.69 17.27 -27.38
C LEU A 665 -0.04 16.72 -28.66
N LYS A 666 -0.76 16.70 -29.79
CA LYS A 666 -0.27 16.14 -31.07
C LYS A 666 1.04 16.77 -31.58
N GLY A 667 1.30 18.04 -31.23
CA GLY A 667 2.52 18.76 -31.64
C GLY A 667 3.75 18.52 -30.76
N LEU A 668 3.60 17.84 -29.62
CA LEU A 668 4.67 17.67 -28.63
C LEU A 668 5.55 16.46 -28.95
N GLN A 669 6.64 16.69 -29.70
CA GLN A 669 7.53 15.63 -30.19
C GLN A 669 8.29 14.86 -29.09
N ARG A 670 8.46 15.47 -27.91
CA ARG A 670 9.21 14.89 -26.79
C ARG A 670 8.33 14.15 -25.78
N LEU A 671 7.01 14.19 -25.95
CA LEU A 671 6.05 13.58 -25.02
C LEU A 671 6.19 12.05 -25.05
N SER A 672 6.63 11.47 -23.93
CA SER A 672 6.85 10.02 -23.78
C SER A 672 5.91 9.38 -22.76
N ILE A 673 5.50 10.11 -21.73
CA ILE A 673 4.57 9.65 -20.70
C ILE A 673 3.31 10.50 -20.76
N LEU A 674 2.20 9.88 -21.14
CA LEU A 674 0.89 10.50 -21.21
C LEU A 674 -0.13 9.67 -20.43
N ARG A 675 -0.75 10.28 -19.40
CA ARG A 675 -1.91 9.69 -18.71
C ARG A 675 -3.06 10.68 -18.71
N ILE A 676 -4.08 10.39 -19.52
CA ILE A 676 -5.32 11.17 -19.59
C ILE A 676 -6.52 10.24 -19.46
N GLN A 677 -7.58 10.72 -18.83
CA GLN A 677 -8.83 9.96 -18.75
C GLN A 677 -9.52 9.92 -20.14
N LYS A 678 -9.93 8.72 -20.59
CA LYS A 678 -10.84 8.60 -21.75
C LYS A 678 -12.20 9.18 -21.38
N ARG A 679 -12.60 10.27 -22.05
CA ARG A 679 -13.96 10.82 -21.94
C ARG A 679 -14.88 10.07 -22.90
N HIS A 680 -15.98 9.51 -22.41
CA HIS A 680 -17.08 9.08 -23.26
C HIS A 680 -17.93 10.30 -23.61
N VAL A 681 -18.09 10.57 -24.91
CA VAL A 681 -19.09 11.51 -25.40
C VAL A 681 -20.45 10.85 -25.15
N TRP A 682 -21.14 11.24 -24.09
CA TRP A 682 -22.57 10.98 -24.02
C TRP A 682 -23.21 11.91 -25.04
N SER A 683 -23.53 11.38 -26.22
CA SER A 683 -24.43 12.04 -27.13
C SER A 683 -25.75 12.24 -26.40
N ARG A 684 -26.02 13.48 -25.99
CA ARG A 684 -27.40 13.93 -25.78
C ARG A 684 -28.07 13.85 -27.14
N MET A 685 -28.61 12.68 -27.49
CA MET A 685 -29.74 12.62 -28.42
C MET A 685 -30.90 13.28 -27.69
N GLY A 686 -31.06 14.58 -27.92
CA GLY A 686 -32.30 15.29 -27.62
C GLY A 686 -33.41 14.75 -28.53
N LYS A 687 -34.61 14.69 -27.96
CA LYS A 687 -35.88 14.44 -28.66
C LYS A 687 -36.08 15.37 -29.84
#